data_AF-A0A167D496-F1
#
_entry.id   AF-A0A167D496-F1
#
_cell.length_a   1.000
_cell.length_b   1.000
_cell.length_c   1.000
_cell.angle_alpha   90.00
_cell.angle_beta   90.00
_cell.angle_gamma   90.00
#
_symmetry.space_group_name_H-M   'P 1'
#
loop_
_entity.id
_entity.type
_entity.pdbx_description
1 polymer ?
#
loop_
_entity_poly.entity_id
_entity_poly.type
_entity_poly.pdbx_seq_one_letter_code
_entity_poly.pdbx_strand_id
1 'polypeptide(L)'
;MQNLSLRLQRMSKLGNLFVTVTWGAGGSSAQKSLELAGLCQQELGIPTCIHLTCTNMDRTILDGALERAKEMGIRNILALRGDPPRGKEYSSIDHEKEGGEDDEVEFKYAIDLVKYIRAKYGDYFCIGVAAYPEGHVDGVDSSDQNPDKDIPFLVEKVKAGADFIITQLFYDTQKFLLFEQKLRDHPSHVFDNIPLIPGLMPINTYSSFVRAAKLSHASIPPQLTARLDEIPVGDDEQVKQFGVDVVTDIIQNLIIGSHGRIRGFHFYTLNLEKSVALILEKSGLLQVDDEDESGHTTGSTVDSNDAVRRGSAIVEDEELTVANLHPGHKSVSRRRSSLLTHNRLITADSDAISGPLKAGKSSESLKDDSISEKEAGIKSSQSSTTNDVLAISSGEGDLGREATWDDFPNGRFGDSRSPAYGEIDGYGPTLHVDPTKALKLWGYPVDISDINNLFARHIRNELDILPFSDQTLSAETALIQEELLQLINKGYLTVASQPAGNAIKSTDRIFGWGPPGGRVFQKAFVEFFVSDEEWQKLKPKLDSLGDGTLSYYEGTYEHDKIQHTNLTPGSSNAVTWGVFPNREILQSTIIEEESFLAWREEAFSIWEEWRNLYKPKTASYDLLDHIYKTYHLVSVVHHDYFDESALWNVF
;
A
#
# COMPACT_ATOMS: atom_id res chain seq x y z
N MET A 1 7.05 10.95 3.08
CA MET A 1 8.49 10.72 2.80
C MET A 1 9.28 10.24 4.01
N GLN A 2 9.24 10.94 5.16
CA GLN A 2 10.08 10.58 6.32
C GLN A 2 9.80 9.17 6.87
N ASN A 3 8.53 8.78 6.98
CA ASN A 3 8.18 7.43 7.45
C ASN A 3 8.57 6.34 6.44
N LEU A 4 8.37 6.58 5.13
CA LEU A 4 8.77 5.64 4.08
C LEU A 4 10.28 5.43 4.05
N SER A 5 11.07 6.48 4.29
CA SER A 5 12.53 6.37 4.41
C SER A 5 12.94 5.44 5.56
N LEU A 6 12.33 5.57 6.74
CA LEU A 6 12.60 4.67 7.87
C LEU A 6 12.21 3.22 7.56
N ARG A 7 11.07 3.00 6.90
CA ARG A 7 10.65 1.65 6.48
C ARG A 7 11.58 1.08 5.41
N LEU A 8 11.99 1.86 4.42
CA LEU A 8 12.97 1.43 3.43
C LEU A 8 14.32 1.06 4.06
N GLN A 9 14.76 1.77 5.10
CA GLN A 9 15.96 1.40 5.89
C GLN A 9 15.81 0.08 6.65
N ARG A 10 14.60 -0.30 7.06
CA ARG A 10 14.35 -1.60 7.69
C ARG A 10 14.22 -2.70 6.64
N MET A 11 13.44 -2.45 5.59
CA MET A 11 13.28 -3.37 4.46
C MET A 11 14.60 -3.63 3.73
N SER A 12 15.54 -2.68 3.69
CA SER A 12 16.87 -2.89 3.10
C SER A 12 17.64 -4.03 3.77
N LYS A 13 17.33 -4.30 5.05
CA LYS A 13 17.93 -5.38 5.84
C LYS A 13 17.29 -6.75 5.59
N LEU A 14 16.30 -6.86 4.70
CA LEU A 14 15.68 -8.13 4.32
C LEU A 14 16.46 -8.88 3.22
N GLY A 15 17.68 -8.44 2.88
CA GLY A 15 18.55 -9.14 1.93
C GLY A 15 18.14 -9.00 0.46
N ASN A 16 17.49 -7.87 0.12
CA ASN A 16 16.89 -7.63 -1.19
C ASN A 16 17.94 -7.65 -2.31
N LEU A 17 17.63 -8.34 -3.43
CA LEU A 17 18.48 -8.28 -4.63
C LEU A 17 18.39 -6.91 -5.33
N PHE A 18 17.17 -6.38 -5.45
CA PHE A 18 16.87 -5.04 -5.92
C PHE A 18 15.49 -4.60 -5.41
N VAL A 19 15.21 -3.30 -5.46
CA VAL A 19 13.89 -2.72 -5.19
C VAL A 19 13.32 -2.07 -6.43
N THR A 20 11.99 -2.09 -6.59
CA THR A 20 11.30 -1.40 -7.68
C THR A 20 10.58 -0.16 -7.18
N VAL A 21 10.66 0.94 -7.91
CA VAL A 21 9.86 2.14 -7.66
C VAL A 21 8.85 2.31 -8.78
N THR A 22 7.56 2.29 -8.42
CA THR A 22 6.44 2.44 -9.35
C THR A 22 6.35 3.84 -9.92
N TRP A 23 5.81 3.94 -11.13
CA TRP A 23 5.66 5.18 -11.88
C TRP A 23 4.23 5.29 -12.39
N GLY A 24 3.56 6.39 -12.05
CA GLY A 24 2.19 6.67 -12.43
C GLY A 24 2.02 6.84 -13.94
N ALA A 25 0.84 6.46 -14.46
CA ALA A 25 0.52 6.63 -15.88
C ALA A 25 0.73 8.08 -16.34
N GLY A 26 1.28 8.27 -17.54
CA GLY A 26 1.51 9.61 -18.11
C GLY A 26 2.56 10.47 -17.36
N GLY A 27 3.32 9.92 -16.41
CA GLY A 27 4.33 10.68 -15.67
C GLY A 27 3.79 11.49 -14.49
N SER A 28 2.56 11.25 -14.05
CA SER A 28 1.92 11.97 -12.92
C SER A 28 2.75 11.95 -11.63
N SER A 29 3.50 10.87 -11.38
CA SER A 29 4.36 10.72 -10.20
C SER A 29 5.87 10.85 -10.52
N ALA A 30 6.25 11.33 -11.71
CA ALA A 30 7.63 11.29 -12.21
C ALA A 30 8.67 11.83 -11.21
N GLN A 31 8.41 13.02 -10.66
CA GLN A 31 9.31 13.69 -9.73
C GLN A 31 9.47 12.90 -8.41
N LYS A 32 8.36 12.53 -7.77
CA LYS A 32 8.36 11.76 -6.52
C LYS A 32 9.03 10.38 -6.70
N SER A 33 8.80 9.74 -7.84
CA SER A 33 9.36 8.41 -8.16
C SER A 33 10.88 8.48 -8.32
N LEU A 34 11.39 9.52 -8.99
CA LEU A 34 12.83 9.75 -9.14
C LEU A 34 13.51 10.09 -7.82
N GLU A 35 12.89 10.93 -6.98
CA GLU A 35 13.41 11.24 -5.64
C GLU A 35 13.51 9.99 -4.76
N LEU A 36 12.46 9.15 -4.77
CA LEU A 36 12.45 7.89 -4.03
C LEU A 36 13.48 6.89 -4.55
N ALA A 37 13.65 6.81 -5.87
CA ALA A 37 14.64 5.95 -6.50
C ALA A 37 16.07 6.41 -6.20
N GLY A 38 16.32 7.73 -6.19
CA GLY A 38 17.59 8.33 -5.76
C GLY A 38 17.92 7.99 -4.31
N LEU A 39 16.95 8.13 -3.40
CA LEU A 39 17.09 7.71 -1.99
C LEU A 39 17.52 6.25 -1.87
N CYS A 40 16.85 5.34 -2.59
CA CYS A 40 17.19 3.91 -2.55
C CYS A 40 18.58 3.61 -3.12
N GLN A 41 18.94 4.23 -4.24
CA GLN A 41 20.17 3.95 -4.96
C GLN A 41 21.40 4.62 -4.32
N GLN A 42 21.30 5.89 -3.96
CA GLN A 42 22.43 6.73 -3.54
C GLN A 42 22.61 6.73 -2.01
N GLU A 43 21.51 6.77 -1.24
CA GLU A 43 21.60 6.84 0.23
C GLU A 43 21.56 5.45 0.88
N LEU A 44 20.65 4.58 0.44
CA LEU A 44 20.50 3.22 1.01
C LEU A 44 21.41 2.18 0.36
N GLY A 45 22.00 2.50 -0.80
CA GLY A 45 22.89 1.61 -1.53
C GLY A 45 22.23 0.33 -2.06
N ILE A 46 20.90 0.35 -2.26
CA ILE A 46 20.15 -0.81 -2.76
C ILE A 46 20.05 -0.70 -4.29
N PRO A 47 20.36 -1.76 -5.05
CA PRO A 47 20.11 -1.77 -6.49
C PRO A 47 18.64 -1.41 -6.76
N THR A 48 18.43 -0.33 -7.50
CA THR A 48 17.09 0.21 -7.73
C THR A 48 16.66 -0.01 -9.17
N CYS A 49 15.38 -0.32 -9.37
CA CYS A 49 14.73 -0.45 -10.66
C CYS A 49 13.56 0.53 -10.77
N ILE A 50 13.60 1.42 -11.76
CA ILE A 50 12.54 2.40 -11.98
C ILE A 50 11.55 1.85 -13.01
N HIS A 51 10.26 1.93 -12.69
CA HIS A 51 9.21 1.70 -13.69
C HIS A 51 9.15 2.90 -14.65
N LEU A 52 9.04 2.65 -15.95
CA LEU A 52 8.76 3.68 -16.94
C LEU A 52 7.63 3.21 -17.85
N THR A 53 6.56 3.99 -17.91
CA THR A 53 5.44 3.76 -18.83
C THR A 53 5.71 4.44 -20.18
N CYS A 54 4.90 4.22 -21.20
CA CYS A 54 5.15 4.80 -22.53
C CYS A 54 3.91 5.47 -23.13
N THR A 55 2.70 5.10 -22.70
CA THR A 55 1.46 5.74 -23.15
C THR A 55 1.33 7.17 -22.62
N ASN A 56 1.07 8.11 -23.53
CA ASN A 56 0.81 9.54 -23.25
C ASN A 56 1.94 10.28 -22.51
N MET A 57 3.19 9.82 -22.63
CA MET A 57 4.34 10.58 -22.13
C MET A 57 4.97 11.39 -23.25
N ASP A 58 5.22 12.68 -22.98
CA ASP A 58 6.10 13.48 -23.84
C ASP A 58 7.51 12.89 -23.80
N ARG A 59 8.13 12.74 -24.98
CA ARG A 59 9.50 12.22 -25.12
C ARG A 59 10.50 12.97 -24.23
N THR A 60 10.30 14.26 -24.01
CA THR A 60 11.15 15.08 -23.12
C THR A 60 11.10 14.62 -21.67
N ILE A 61 9.94 14.16 -21.18
CA ILE A 61 9.79 13.61 -19.82
C ILE A 61 10.53 12.29 -19.73
N LEU A 62 10.37 11.42 -20.73
CA LEU A 62 11.07 10.13 -20.80
C LEU A 62 12.59 10.33 -20.86
N ASP A 63 13.06 11.24 -21.70
CA ASP A 63 14.48 11.57 -21.84
C ASP A 63 15.05 12.14 -20.54
N GLY A 64 14.34 13.05 -19.89
CA GLY A 64 14.73 13.60 -18.60
C GLY A 64 14.77 12.53 -17.49
N ALA A 65 13.82 11.58 -17.49
CA ALA A 65 13.79 10.49 -16.52
C ALA A 65 14.96 9.52 -16.72
N LEU A 66 15.25 9.11 -17.96
CA LEU A 66 16.37 8.23 -18.29
C LEU A 66 17.72 8.87 -17.98
N GLU A 67 17.89 10.16 -18.29
CA GLU A 67 19.14 10.86 -18.00
C GLU A 67 19.37 10.99 -16.49
N ARG A 68 18.35 11.39 -15.73
CA ARG A 68 18.44 11.46 -14.27
C ARG A 68 18.68 10.09 -13.63
N ALA A 69 18.03 9.04 -14.12
CA ALA A 69 18.28 7.68 -13.63
C ALA A 69 19.77 7.32 -13.82
N LYS A 70 20.34 7.63 -14.98
CA LYS A 70 21.75 7.43 -15.28
C LYS A 70 22.67 8.28 -14.38
N GLU A 71 22.35 9.56 -14.17
CA GLU A 71 23.09 10.46 -13.27
C GLU A 71 23.11 9.94 -11.82
N MET A 72 21.99 9.39 -11.35
CA MET A 72 21.84 8.76 -10.02
C MET A 72 22.55 7.39 -9.92
N GLY A 73 23.12 6.87 -11.00
CA GLY A 73 23.75 5.55 -11.05
C GLY A 73 22.77 4.37 -11.14
N ILE A 74 21.50 4.63 -11.43
CA ILE A 74 20.47 3.60 -11.61
C ILE A 74 20.67 2.92 -12.96
N ARG A 75 20.71 1.59 -12.95
CA ARG A 75 20.93 0.77 -14.14
C ARG A 75 19.75 -0.10 -14.53
N ASN A 76 18.68 -0.15 -13.75
CA ASN A 76 17.58 -1.07 -14.02
C ASN A 76 16.32 -0.29 -14.36
N ILE A 77 15.69 -0.60 -15.48
CA ILE A 77 14.44 0.01 -15.94
C ILE A 77 13.43 -1.10 -16.20
N LEU A 78 12.22 -0.97 -15.65
CA LEU A 78 11.09 -1.82 -16.02
C LEU A 78 10.26 -1.08 -17.08
N ALA A 79 10.37 -1.51 -18.33
CA ALA A 79 9.67 -0.90 -19.47
C ALA A 79 8.23 -1.41 -19.55
N LEU A 80 7.27 -0.50 -19.40
CA LEU A 80 5.84 -0.77 -19.33
C LEU A 80 5.09 0.03 -20.39
N ARG A 81 3.91 -0.47 -20.78
CA ARG A 81 2.97 0.30 -21.61
C ARG A 81 2.42 1.47 -20.79
N GLY A 82 1.91 1.17 -19.60
CA GLY A 82 1.04 2.06 -18.84
C GLY A 82 -0.44 1.75 -19.12
N ASP A 83 -1.29 2.16 -18.19
CA ASP A 83 -2.74 2.09 -18.36
C ASP A 83 -3.22 3.24 -19.25
N PRO A 84 -4.36 3.09 -19.95
CA PRO A 84 -5.00 4.18 -20.69
C PRO A 84 -5.19 5.42 -19.80
N PRO A 85 -5.15 6.63 -20.39
CA PRO A 85 -5.28 7.87 -19.62
C PRO A 85 -6.65 7.94 -18.95
N ARG A 86 -6.67 8.43 -17.70
CA ARG A 86 -7.89 8.72 -16.97
C ARG A 86 -8.32 10.15 -17.26
N GLY A 87 -9.59 10.32 -17.64
CA GLY A 87 -10.17 11.64 -17.88
C GLY A 87 -9.50 12.51 -18.96
N LYS A 88 -9.92 13.77 -19.02
CA LYS A 88 -9.43 14.81 -19.95
C LYS A 88 -8.26 15.63 -19.42
N GLU A 89 -7.69 15.30 -18.25
CA GLU A 89 -6.55 16.03 -17.68
C GLU A 89 -5.31 16.04 -18.58
N TYR A 90 -5.28 15.19 -19.61
CA TYR A 90 -4.23 15.17 -20.64
C TYR A 90 -4.69 15.69 -22.01
N SER A 91 -5.98 16.04 -22.19
CA SER A 91 -6.49 16.66 -23.43
C SER A 91 -6.34 18.19 -23.47
N SER A 92 -5.81 18.82 -22.42
CA SER A 92 -5.58 20.27 -22.39
C SER A 92 -4.18 20.69 -22.84
N ILE A 93 -3.33 19.76 -23.28
CA ILE A 93 -2.13 20.08 -24.04
C ILE A 93 -2.47 20.02 -25.54
N ASP A 94 -3.43 20.85 -25.96
CA ASP A 94 -3.49 21.33 -27.34
C ASP A 94 -2.28 22.25 -27.54
N HIS A 95 -1.08 21.67 -27.62
CA HIS A 95 -0.03 22.33 -28.38
C HIS A 95 -0.45 22.22 -29.84
N GLU A 96 -1.02 23.30 -30.38
CA GLU A 96 -0.90 23.60 -31.81
C GLU A 96 0.60 23.56 -32.14
N LYS A 97 1.12 22.39 -32.52
CA LYS A 97 2.52 22.24 -32.91
C LYS A 97 2.63 22.62 -34.38
N GLU A 98 3.11 23.84 -34.60
CA GLU A 98 3.67 24.26 -35.88
C GLU A 98 4.89 23.39 -36.22
N GLY A 99 4.78 22.63 -37.32
CA GLY A 99 5.82 22.29 -38.28
C GLY A 99 7.20 21.81 -37.78
N GLY A 100 7.45 20.50 -37.90
CA GLY A 100 8.79 19.92 -38.03
C GLY A 100 8.70 18.46 -38.50
N GLU A 101 9.16 18.16 -39.72
CA GLU A 101 8.99 16.88 -40.42
C GLU A 101 9.97 15.75 -40.03
N ASP A 102 10.71 15.85 -38.92
CA ASP A 102 11.70 14.83 -38.55
C ASP A 102 11.49 14.34 -37.09
N ASP A 103 11.16 13.04 -36.95
CA ASP A 103 11.24 12.19 -35.74
C ASP A 103 10.11 12.18 -34.66
N GLU A 104 8.83 12.08 -35.04
CA GLU A 104 7.78 11.67 -34.07
C GLU A 104 7.70 10.14 -33.92
N VAL A 105 8.55 9.58 -33.04
CA VAL A 105 8.38 8.20 -32.55
C VAL A 105 7.24 8.19 -31.54
N GLU A 106 6.06 7.72 -31.95
CA GLU A 106 4.90 7.55 -31.08
C GLU A 106 5.06 6.28 -30.24
N PHE A 107 5.15 6.40 -28.91
CA PHE A 107 5.27 5.29 -27.99
C PHE A 107 3.89 4.66 -27.69
N LYS A 108 3.56 3.54 -28.33
CA LYS A 108 2.25 2.87 -28.16
C LYS A 108 2.34 1.65 -27.26
N TYR A 109 3.44 0.93 -27.35
CA TYR A 109 3.63 -0.34 -26.68
C TYR A 109 4.96 -0.36 -25.94
N ALA A 110 5.06 -1.18 -24.88
CA ALA A 110 6.28 -1.32 -24.10
C ALA A 110 7.52 -1.67 -24.97
N ILE A 111 7.33 -2.37 -26.09
CA ILE A 111 8.42 -2.67 -27.03
C ILE A 111 9.06 -1.43 -27.65
N ASP A 112 8.28 -0.37 -27.87
CA ASP A 112 8.77 0.90 -28.44
C ASP A 112 9.76 1.53 -27.46
N LEU A 113 9.45 1.47 -26.17
CA LEU A 113 10.33 1.92 -25.09
C LEU A 113 11.60 1.06 -24.98
N VAL A 114 11.50 -0.27 -25.08
CA VAL A 114 12.69 -1.15 -25.10
C VAL A 114 13.62 -0.80 -26.25
N LYS A 115 13.09 -0.70 -27.48
CA LYS A 115 13.87 -0.33 -28.67
C LYS A 115 14.51 1.04 -28.53
N TYR A 116 13.77 1.99 -27.98
CA TYR A 116 14.23 3.35 -27.78
C TYR A 116 15.42 3.43 -26.80
N ILE A 117 15.28 2.82 -25.62
CA ILE A 117 16.34 2.78 -24.62
C ILE A 117 17.58 2.09 -25.20
N ARG A 118 17.41 0.95 -25.88
CA ARG A 118 18.52 0.24 -26.54
C ARG A 118 19.21 1.07 -27.60
N ALA A 119 18.46 1.78 -28.45
CA ALA A 119 19.03 2.63 -29.50
C ALA A 119 19.83 3.79 -28.93
N LYS A 120 19.38 4.40 -27.82
CA LYS A 120 19.99 5.61 -27.25
C LYS A 120 21.10 5.31 -26.23
N TYR A 121 20.94 4.27 -25.41
CA TYR A 121 21.82 3.97 -24.28
C TYR A 121 22.56 2.62 -24.42
N GLY A 122 22.32 1.86 -25.48
CA GLY A 122 22.94 0.55 -25.70
C GLY A 122 22.67 -0.41 -24.54
N ASP A 123 23.75 -1.00 -24.01
CA ASP A 123 23.70 -1.97 -22.91
C ASP A 123 23.88 -1.32 -21.52
N TYR A 124 23.81 0.01 -21.42
CA TYR A 124 23.96 0.69 -20.13
C TYR A 124 22.86 0.28 -19.13
N PHE A 125 21.61 0.22 -19.59
CA PHE A 125 20.47 -0.17 -18.77
C PHE A 125 20.19 -1.68 -18.88
N CYS A 126 19.97 -2.34 -17.76
CA CYS A 126 19.27 -3.62 -17.66
C CYS A 126 17.76 -3.36 -17.78
N ILE A 127 17.09 -3.96 -18.77
CA ILE A 127 15.69 -3.69 -19.10
C ILE A 127 14.81 -4.88 -18.74
N GLY A 128 13.89 -4.68 -17.80
CA GLY A 128 12.81 -5.62 -17.50
C GLY A 128 11.58 -5.35 -18.36
N VAL A 129 10.76 -6.38 -18.57
CA VAL A 129 9.41 -6.24 -19.14
C VAL A 129 8.37 -7.04 -18.34
N ALA A 130 7.12 -6.59 -18.39
CA ALA A 130 6.01 -7.30 -17.74
C ALA A 130 5.47 -8.49 -18.56
N ALA A 131 4.99 -9.51 -17.88
CA ALA A 131 4.23 -10.64 -18.44
C ALA A 131 3.02 -10.99 -17.57
N TYR A 132 2.00 -11.63 -18.16
CA TYR A 132 0.74 -11.93 -17.49
C TYR A 132 0.50 -13.45 -17.56
N PRO A 133 0.75 -14.22 -16.48
CA PRO A 133 0.69 -15.67 -16.51
C PRO A 133 -0.69 -16.23 -16.90
N GLU A 134 -1.75 -15.51 -16.54
CA GLU A 134 -3.11 -15.87 -16.88
C GLU A 134 -3.61 -15.21 -18.17
N GLY A 135 -2.88 -14.22 -18.70
CA GLY A 135 -3.27 -13.39 -19.84
C GLY A 135 -3.63 -11.96 -19.42
N HIS A 136 -3.30 -11.01 -20.28
CA HIS A 136 -3.62 -9.60 -20.16
C HIS A 136 -5.04 -9.32 -20.68
N VAL A 137 -5.73 -8.39 -20.02
CA VAL A 137 -7.08 -7.95 -20.36
C VAL A 137 -7.10 -6.43 -20.26
N ASP A 138 -7.71 -5.77 -21.24
CA ASP A 138 -8.05 -4.35 -21.11
C ASP A 138 -9.45 -4.23 -20.49
N GLY A 139 -9.58 -3.49 -19.38
CA GLY A 139 -10.86 -3.30 -18.68
C GLY A 139 -11.22 -4.46 -17.75
N VAL A 140 -12.47 -4.52 -17.27
CA VAL A 140 -12.88 -5.44 -16.18
C VAL A 140 -13.33 -6.84 -16.63
N ASP A 141 -13.46 -7.08 -17.94
CA ASP A 141 -14.02 -8.34 -18.48
C ASP A 141 -12.93 -9.37 -18.79
N SER A 142 -12.75 -10.35 -17.90
CA SER A 142 -11.74 -11.40 -18.06
C SER A 142 -12.17 -12.58 -18.95
N SER A 143 -13.31 -12.51 -19.65
CA SER A 143 -13.78 -13.61 -20.52
C SER A 143 -12.83 -13.94 -21.67
N ASP A 144 -12.01 -12.97 -22.10
CA ASP A 144 -11.05 -13.10 -23.19
C ASP A 144 -9.60 -13.37 -22.75
N GLN A 145 -9.40 -13.55 -21.45
CA GLN A 145 -8.10 -13.72 -20.80
C GLN A 145 -7.40 -15.00 -21.30
N ASN A 146 -6.29 -14.83 -22.02
CA ASN A 146 -5.56 -15.96 -22.60
C ASN A 146 -4.07 -15.61 -22.82
N PRO A 147 -3.14 -16.29 -22.14
CA PRO A 147 -1.71 -15.99 -22.27
C PRO A 147 -1.16 -16.29 -23.66
N ASP A 148 -1.79 -17.20 -24.43
CA ASP A 148 -1.35 -17.53 -25.80
C ASP A 148 -1.52 -16.36 -26.78
N LYS A 149 -2.41 -15.40 -26.47
CA LYS A 149 -2.55 -14.16 -27.24
C LYS A 149 -1.41 -13.17 -26.96
N ASP A 150 -0.80 -13.23 -25.77
CA ASP A 150 0.21 -12.27 -25.30
C ASP A 150 1.65 -12.72 -25.58
N ILE A 151 1.90 -14.03 -25.59
CA ILE A 151 3.23 -14.61 -25.80
C ILE A 151 3.92 -14.07 -27.07
N PRO A 152 3.26 -13.93 -28.23
CA PRO A 152 3.89 -13.33 -29.41
C PRO A 152 4.48 -11.95 -29.16
N PHE A 153 3.76 -11.07 -28.44
CA PHE A 153 4.27 -9.73 -28.10
C PHE A 153 5.39 -9.78 -27.06
N LEU A 154 5.33 -10.72 -26.13
CA LEU A 154 6.42 -10.96 -25.19
C LEU A 154 7.70 -11.41 -25.92
N VAL A 155 7.58 -12.29 -26.92
CA VAL A 155 8.71 -12.67 -27.79
C VAL A 155 9.31 -11.45 -28.48
N GLU A 156 8.48 -10.56 -29.03
CA GLU A 156 8.96 -9.35 -29.68
C GLU A 156 9.68 -8.41 -28.70
N LYS A 157 9.16 -8.23 -27.48
CA LYS A 157 9.81 -7.44 -26.42
C LYS A 157 11.17 -8.01 -26.03
N VAL A 158 11.28 -9.33 -25.86
CA VAL A 158 12.56 -9.98 -25.53
C VAL A 158 13.55 -9.85 -26.68
N LYS A 159 13.12 -10.08 -27.93
CA LYS A 159 13.98 -9.87 -29.11
C LYS A 159 14.43 -8.43 -29.29
N ALA A 160 13.65 -7.46 -28.84
CA ALA A 160 14.03 -6.05 -28.86
C ALA A 160 15.13 -5.70 -27.85
N GLY A 161 15.42 -6.60 -26.89
CA GLY A 161 16.53 -6.47 -25.95
C GLY A 161 16.11 -6.40 -24.48
N ALA A 162 15.02 -7.03 -24.07
CA ALA A 162 14.72 -7.18 -22.64
C ALA A 162 15.63 -8.23 -21.98
N ASP A 163 16.09 -7.96 -20.76
CA ASP A 163 17.05 -8.78 -20.01
C ASP A 163 16.39 -9.67 -18.95
N PHE A 164 15.20 -9.31 -18.47
CA PHE A 164 14.43 -10.11 -17.52
C PHE A 164 12.92 -9.86 -17.65
N ILE A 165 12.12 -10.75 -17.06
CA ILE A 165 10.66 -10.69 -17.06
C ILE A 165 10.17 -10.71 -15.62
N ILE A 166 9.31 -9.75 -15.26
CA ILE A 166 8.52 -9.80 -14.02
C ILE A 166 7.07 -10.12 -14.39
N THR A 167 6.45 -11.08 -13.70
CA THR A 167 5.05 -11.41 -13.95
C THR A 167 4.11 -10.56 -13.11
N GLN A 168 2.90 -10.30 -13.61
CA GLN A 168 1.76 -9.89 -12.80
C GLN A 168 1.52 -10.89 -11.65
N LEU A 169 0.90 -10.42 -10.57
CA LEU A 169 0.50 -11.23 -9.43
C LEU A 169 -0.43 -12.38 -9.84
N PHE A 170 -0.35 -13.50 -9.10
CA PHE A 170 -1.20 -14.67 -9.28
C PHE A 170 -1.31 -15.45 -7.95
N TYR A 171 -2.39 -16.23 -7.82
CA TYR A 171 -2.58 -17.12 -6.67
C TYR A 171 -2.72 -18.60 -7.08
N ASP A 172 -2.89 -18.88 -8.37
CA ASP A 172 -2.90 -20.23 -8.93
C ASP A 172 -1.50 -20.64 -9.41
N THR A 173 -0.84 -21.48 -8.63
CA THR A 173 0.51 -21.98 -8.93
C THR A 173 0.56 -22.82 -10.20
N GLN A 174 -0.51 -23.56 -10.53
CA GLN A 174 -0.54 -24.43 -11.70
C GLN A 174 -0.57 -23.58 -12.97
N LYS A 175 -1.35 -22.51 -12.99
CA LYS A 175 -1.38 -21.57 -14.12
C LYS A 175 -0.02 -20.93 -14.38
N PHE A 176 0.67 -20.49 -13.32
CA PHE A 176 2.04 -19.98 -13.47
C PHE A 176 2.99 -21.04 -14.03
N LEU A 177 2.98 -22.27 -13.50
CA LEU A 177 3.87 -23.33 -13.97
C LEU A 177 3.60 -23.72 -15.43
N LEU A 178 2.33 -23.74 -15.85
CA LEU A 178 1.97 -23.95 -17.25
C LEU A 178 2.48 -22.80 -18.14
N PHE A 179 2.38 -21.55 -17.66
CA PHE A 179 2.93 -20.40 -18.35
C PHE A 179 4.47 -20.46 -18.46
N GLU A 180 5.17 -20.78 -17.38
CA GLU A 180 6.63 -20.97 -17.37
C GLU A 180 7.04 -22.05 -18.36
N GLN A 181 6.36 -23.20 -18.35
CA GLN A 181 6.61 -24.28 -19.28
C GLN A 181 6.39 -23.83 -20.73
N LYS A 182 5.29 -23.12 -21.02
CA LYS A 182 5.03 -22.57 -22.36
C LYS A 182 6.14 -21.64 -22.84
N LEU A 183 6.71 -20.83 -21.95
CA LEU A 183 7.85 -19.96 -22.30
C LEU A 183 9.11 -20.79 -22.59
N ARG A 184 9.44 -21.77 -21.74
CA ARG A 184 10.63 -22.63 -21.93
C ARG A 184 10.53 -23.52 -23.17
N ASP A 185 9.34 -24.00 -23.49
CA ASP A 185 9.09 -24.87 -24.65
C ASP A 185 8.83 -24.05 -25.95
N HIS A 186 8.88 -22.72 -25.89
CA HIS A 186 8.54 -21.88 -27.03
C HIS A 186 9.56 -22.02 -28.17
N PRO A 187 9.13 -22.22 -29.43
CA PRO A 187 10.01 -22.54 -30.56
C PRO A 187 10.98 -21.41 -30.97
N SER A 188 10.82 -20.21 -30.41
CA SER A 188 11.73 -19.09 -30.69
C SER A 188 13.04 -19.15 -29.90
N HIS A 189 13.12 -19.96 -28.84
CA HIS A 189 14.28 -20.08 -27.94
C HIS A 189 14.72 -18.78 -27.25
N VAL A 190 13.95 -17.69 -27.36
CA VAL A 190 14.30 -16.39 -26.77
C VAL A 190 14.19 -16.39 -25.25
N PHE A 191 13.46 -17.36 -24.69
CA PHE A 191 13.21 -17.47 -23.26
C PHE A 191 14.17 -18.42 -22.54
N ASP A 192 15.04 -19.13 -23.25
CA ASP A 192 15.86 -20.22 -22.67
C ASP A 192 16.66 -19.77 -21.45
N ASN A 193 17.25 -18.57 -21.52
CA ASN A 193 18.13 -18.03 -20.47
C ASN A 193 17.58 -16.78 -19.78
N ILE A 194 16.45 -16.22 -20.23
CA ILE A 194 15.91 -15.02 -19.61
C ILE A 194 15.40 -15.34 -18.20
N PRO A 195 15.79 -14.56 -17.18
CA PRO A 195 15.22 -14.68 -15.84
C PRO A 195 13.73 -14.35 -15.87
N LEU A 196 12.92 -15.30 -15.37
CA LEU A 196 11.49 -15.11 -15.12
C LEU A 196 11.30 -14.99 -13.61
N ILE A 197 10.79 -13.84 -13.17
CA ILE A 197 10.61 -13.50 -11.77
C ILE A 197 9.10 -13.45 -11.49
N PRO A 198 8.55 -14.40 -10.70
CA PRO A 198 7.15 -14.37 -10.32
C PRO A 198 6.86 -13.18 -9.40
N GLY A 199 5.84 -12.40 -9.74
CA GLY A 199 5.27 -11.37 -8.87
C GLY A 199 4.31 -11.97 -7.85
N LEU A 200 4.52 -11.70 -6.57
CA LEU A 200 3.74 -12.21 -5.44
C LEU A 200 3.28 -11.05 -4.57
N MET A 201 1.98 -10.98 -4.27
CA MET A 201 1.44 -9.97 -3.38
C MET A 201 0.99 -10.61 -2.06
N PRO A 202 1.60 -10.24 -0.90
CA PRO A 202 1.13 -10.68 0.40
C PRO A 202 -0.35 -10.33 0.64
N ILE A 203 -1.07 -11.25 1.27
CA ILE A 203 -2.47 -11.06 1.65
C ILE A 203 -2.50 -10.50 3.07
N ASN A 204 -2.97 -9.26 3.22
CA ASN A 204 -3.00 -8.57 4.52
C ASN A 204 -4.41 -8.51 5.11
N THR A 205 -5.43 -8.26 4.29
CA THR A 205 -6.84 -8.22 4.70
C THR A 205 -7.72 -8.91 3.66
N TYR A 206 -8.93 -9.32 4.05
CA TYR A 206 -9.86 -9.99 3.13
C TYR A 206 -10.23 -9.07 1.95
N SER A 207 -10.59 -7.82 2.26
CA SER A 207 -11.03 -6.83 1.28
C SER A 207 -9.93 -6.48 0.28
N SER A 208 -8.70 -6.22 0.76
CA SER A 208 -7.55 -5.91 -0.11
C SER A 208 -7.20 -7.07 -1.04
N PHE A 209 -7.25 -8.31 -0.53
CA PHE A 209 -6.99 -9.50 -1.34
C PHE A 209 -8.01 -9.69 -2.47
N VAL A 210 -9.31 -9.66 -2.15
CA VAL A 210 -10.37 -9.84 -3.15
C VAL A 210 -10.33 -8.72 -4.19
N ARG A 211 -10.10 -7.48 -3.75
CA ARG A 211 -9.98 -6.31 -4.64
C ARG A 211 -8.78 -6.43 -5.56
N ALA A 212 -7.59 -6.74 -5.03
CA ALA A 212 -6.38 -6.85 -5.84
C ALA A 212 -6.45 -8.00 -6.84
N ALA A 213 -7.01 -9.15 -6.46
CA ALA A 213 -7.24 -10.26 -7.39
C ALA A 213 -8.18 -9.85 -8.54
N LYS A 214 -9.25 -9.10 -8.22
CA LYS A 214 -10.20 -8.58 -9.21
C LYS A 214 -9.56 -7.56 -10.17
N LEU A 215 -8.79 -6.60 -9.63
CA LEU A 215 -8.12 -5.55 -10.43
C LEU A 215 -7.01 -6.10 -11.33
N SER A 216 -6.31 -7.15 -10.88
CA SER A 216 -5.24 -7.80 -11.64
C SER A 216 -5.74 -8.92 -12.58
N HIS A 217 -7.04 -9.25 -12.52
CA HIS A 217 -7.62 -10.44 -13.16
C HIS A 217 -6.94 -11.75 -12.76
N ALA A 218 -6.36 -11.80 -11.55
CA ALA A 218 -5.79 -13.00 -10.99
C ALA A 218 -6.90 -13.90 -10.47
N SER A 219 -6.87 -15.17 -10.89
CA SER A 219 -7.80 -16.15 -10.36
C SER A 219 -7.43 -16.55 -8.93
N ILE A 220 -8.45 -16.69 -8.09
CA ILE A 220 -8.31 -17.24 -6.74
C ILE A 220 -8.71 -18.72 -6.80
N PRO A 221 -7.80 -19.67 -6.51
CA PRO A 221 -8.13 -21.07 -6.42
C PRO A 221 -9.28 -21.31 -5.42
N PRO A 222 -10.31 -22.14 -5.75
CA PRO A 222 -11.46 -22.34 -4.87
C PRO A 222 -11.11 -22.83 -3.45
N GLN A 223 -9.99 -23.55 -3.32
CA GLN A 223 -9.49 -24.02 -2.03
C GLN A 223 -9.00 -22.86 -1.14
N LEU A 224 -8.44 -21.80 -1.73
CA LEU A 224 -8.05 -20.60 -0.99
C LEU A 224 -9.27 -19.82 -0.54
N THR A 225 -10.28 -19.67 -1.40
CA THR A 225 -11.55 -19.03 -1.03
C THR A 225 -12.23 -19.78 0.13
N ALA A 226 -12.32 -21.11 0.05
CA ALA A 226 -12.94 -21.91 1.10
C ALA A 226 -12.21 -21.78 2.46
N ARG A 227 -10.87 -21.79 2.46
CA ARG A 227 -10.07 -21.56 3.68
C ARG A 227 -10.21 -20.14 4.21
N LEU A 228 -10.34 -19.16 3.33
CA LEU A 228 -10.51 -17.77 3.71
C LEU A 228 -11.90 -17.51 4.32
N ASP A 229 -12.95 -18.15 3.79
CA ASP A 229 -14.32 -18.07 4.30
C ASP A 229 -14.49 -18.69 5.70
N GLU A 230 -13.55 -19.54 6.14
CA GLU A 230 -13.52 -20.10 7.50
C GLU A 230 -13.02 -19.08 8.54
N ILE A 231 -12.34 -18.02 8.10
CA ILE A 231 -11.81 -16.98 8.99
C ILE A 231 -12.95 -16.06 9.43
N PRO A 232 -13.10 -15.78 10.74
CA PRO A 232 -14.10 -14.82 11.21
C PRO A 232 -13.95 -13.45 10.53
N VAL A 233 -15.07 -12.89 10.09
CA VAL A 233 -15.12 -11.54 9.49
C VAL A 233 -14.51 -10.53 10.47
N GLY A 234 -13.58 -9.70 9.99
CA GLY A 234 -12.90 -8.68 10.79
C GLY A 234 -11.67 -9.17 11.54
N ASP A 235 -11.27 -10.44 11.41
CA ASP A 235 -10.01 -10.94 12.01
C ASP A 235 -8.84 -10.81 11.03
N ASP A 236 -8.38 -9.58 10.82
CA ASP A 236 -7.27 -9.26 9.91
C ASP A 236 -5.95 -9.96 10.30
N GLU A 237 -5.74 -10.27 11.58
CA GLU A 237 -4.55 -10.99 12.03
C GLU A 237 -4.57 -12.44 11.52
N GLN A 238 -5.71 -13.13 11.62
CA GLN A 238 -5.87 -14.46 11.05
C GLN A 238 -5.77 -14.43 9.52
N VAL A 239 -6.32 -13.39 8.86
CA VAL A 239 -6.18 -13.24 7.40
C VAL A 239 -4.72 -13.03 7.00
N LYS A 240 -3.96 -12.21 7.74
CA LYS A 240 -2.53 -11.99 7.51
C LYS A 240 -1.74 -13.27 7.69
N GLN A 241 -2.03 -14.04 8.75
CA GLN A 241 -1.38 -15.33 8.97
C GLN A 241 -1.68 -16.34 7.86
N PHE A 242 -2.95 -16.41 7.43
CA PHE A 242 -3.36 -17.18 6.25
C PHE A 242 -2.61 -16.72 5.00
N GLY A 243 -2.47 -15.42 4.79
CA GLY A 243 -1.76 -14.83 3.68
C GLY A 243 -0.28 -15.21 3.62
N VAL A 244 0.41 -15.14 4.75
CA VAL A 244 1.80 -15.60 4.89
C VAL A 244 1.91 -17.06 4.51
N ASP A 245 1.01 -17.92 4.99
CA ASP A 245 1.05 -19.35 4.71
C ASP A 245 0.79 -19.63 3.21
N VAL A 246 -0.19 -18.96 2.60
CA VAL A 246 -0.50 -19.08 1.17
C VAL A 246 0.69 -18.69 0.29
N VAL A 247 1.31 -17.54 0.55
CA VAL A 247 2.45 -17.09 -0.28
C VAL A 247 3.68 -17.98 -0.06
N THR A 248 3.88 -18.48 1.16
CA THR A 248 4.92 -19.48 1.47
C THR A 248 4.70 -20.78 0.69
N ASP A 249 3.46 -21.29 0.66
CA ASP A 249 3.10 -22.47 -0.13
C ASP A 249 3.31 -22.23 -1.63
N ILE A 250 2.96 -21.05 -2.15
CA ILE A 250 3.22 -20.67 -3.54
C ILE A 250 4.72 -20.75 -3.84
N ILE A 251 5.56 -20.12 -3.02
CA ILE A 251 7.02 -20.12 -3.20
C ILE A 251 7.56 -21.56 -3.28
N GLN A 252 7.21 -22.41 -2.31
CA GLN A 252 7.66 -23.80 -2.28
C GLN A 252 7.19 -24.59 -3.50
N ASN A 253 5.92 -24.45 -3.88
CA ASN A 253 5.36 -25.11 -5.06
C ASN A 253 6.04 -24.68 -6.36
N LEU A 254 6.41 -23.39 -6.47
CA LEU A 254 7.11 -22.88 -7.66
C LEU A 254 8.56 -23.35 -7.74
N ILE A 255 9.28 -23.39 -6.62
CA ILE A 255 10.65 -23.94 -6.58
C ILE A 255 10.64 -25.41 -7.02
N ILE A 256 9.74 -26.21 -6.46
CA ILE A 256 9.63 -27.64 -6.77
C ILE A 256 9.13 -27.86 -8.19
N GLY A 257 8.02 -27.23 -8.56
CA GLY A 257 7.33 -27.42 -9.85
C GLY A 257 8.13 -26.91 -11.04
N SER A 258 8.96 -25.87 -10.86
CA SER A 258 9.87 -25.38 -11.90
C SER A 258 11.21 -26.13 -11.94
N HIS A 259 11.40 -27.15 -11.11
CA HIS A 259 12.66 -27.88 -10.96
C HIS A 259 13.86 -26.96 -10.67
N GLY A 260 13.65 -25.94 -9.82
CA GLY A 260 14.67 -24.97 -9.44
C GLY A 260 15.02 -23.91 -10.49
N ARG A 261 14.26 -23.80 -11.59
CA ARG A 261 14.46 -22.73 -12.60
C ARG A 261 14.07 -21.36 -12.06
N ILE A 262 13.02 -21.30 -11.24
CA ILE A 262 12.62 -20.08 -10.54
C ILE A 262 13.50 -19.92 -9.29
N ARG A 263 14.26 -18.83 -9.24
CA ARG A 263 15.31 -18.58 -8.22
C ARG A 263 15.17 -17.24 -7.50
N GLY A 264 14.18 -16.44 -7.86
CA GLY A 264 13.92 -15.13 -7.27
C GLY A 264 12.45 -14.80 -7.37
N PHE A 265 11.95 -14.04 -6.42
CA PHE A 265 10.54 -13.66 -6.29
C PHE A 265 10.45 -12.15 -6.12
N HIS A 266 9.45 -11.54 -6.75
CA HIS A 266 9.19 -10.12 -6.65
C HIS A 266 7.98 -9.89 -5.76
N PHE A 267 8.15 -9.21 -4.63
CA PHE A 267 7.05 -8.93 -3.70
C PHE A 267 6.42 -7.56 -3.99
N TYR A 268 5.12 -7.54 -4.27
CA TYR A 268 4.30 -6.32 -4.28
C TYR A 268 3.96 -5.98 -2.83
N THR A 269 4.77 -5.10 -2.24
CA THR A 269 4.74 -4.90 -0.78
C THR A 269 3.62 -4.00 -0.30
N LEU A 270 3.04 -3.18 -1.20
CA LEU A 270 2.13 -2.08 -0.83
C LEU A 270 2.74 -1.17 0.26
N ASN A 271 4.06 -0.99 0.18
CA ASN A 271 4.86 -0.31 1.19
C ASN A 271 4.78 -0.95 2.59
N LEU A 272 4.45 -2.23 2.74
CA LEU A 272 4.42 -2.97 4.01
C LEU A 272 5.62 -3.94 4.13
N GLU A 273 6.16 -4.08 5.34
CA GLU A 273 7.37 -4.86 5.64
C GLU A 273 7.10 -6.17 6.40
N LYS A 274 6.12 -6.20 7.32
CA LYS A 274 5.92 -7.32 8.26
C LYS A 274 5.50 -8.62 7.57
N SER A 275 4.51 -8.57 6.67
CA SER A 275 4.07 -9.77 5.93
C SER A 275 5.18 -10.32 5.05
N VAL A 276 5.98 -9.44 4.43
CA VAL A 276 7.14 -9.83 3.63
C VAL A 276 8.21 -10.49 4.52
N ALA A 277 8.54 -9.89 5.65
CA ALA A 277 9.51 -10.45 6.60
C ALA A 277 9.07 -11.84 7.10
N LEU A 278 7.80 -12.02 7.47
CA LEU A 278 7.23 -13.31 7.89
C LEU A 278 7.29 -14.36 6.78
N ILE A 279 6.98 -13.97 5.53
CA ILE A 279 7.09 -14.88 4.38
C ILE A 279 8.56 -15.28 4.16
N LEU A 280 9.50 -14.34 4.22
CA LEU A 280 10.93 -14.62 4.05
C LEU A 280 11.45 -15.57 5.13
N GLU A 281 11.06 -15.35 6.38
CA GLU A 281 11.38 -16.21 7.53
C GLU A 281 10.85 -17.64 7.32
N LYS A 282 9.57 -17.80 6.95
CA LYS A 282 8.95 -19.13 6.81
C LYS A 282 9.34 -19.87 5.52
N SER A 283 9.60 -19.14 4.44
CA SER A 283 9.88 -19.74 3.13
C SER A 283 11.31 -20.27 2.97
N GLY A 284 12.23 -19.85 3.85
CA GLY A 284 13.64 -20.23 3.76
C GLY A 284 14.37 -19.63 2.56
N LEU A 285 13.86 -18.53 1.99
CA LEU A 285 14.48 -17.83 0.86
C LEU A 285 15.77 -17.09 1.25
N LEU A 286 15.94 -16.77 2.53
CA LEU A 286 17.13 -16.10 3.05
C LEU A 286 18.26 -17.11 3.23
N GLN A 287 19.36 -16.91 2.51
CA GLN A 287 20.63 -17.53 2.84
C GLN A 287 21.30 -16.65 3.88
N VAL A 288 21.26 -17.08 5.14
CA VAL A 288 22.01 -16.45 6.22
C VAL A 288 23.43 -16.98 6.13
N ASP A 289 24.40 -16.09 5.91
CA ASP A 289 25.79 -16.43 6.16
C ASP A 289 25.97 -16.54 7.68
N ASP A 290 26.12 -17.77 8.20
CA ASP A 290 26.45 -18.03 9.61
C ASP A 290 27.90 -17.56 9.90
N GLU A 291 28.16 -16.27 9.84
CA GLU A 291 29.38 -15.68 10.41
C GLU A 291 29.12 -15.33 11.88
N ASP A 292 29.28 -16.33 12.77
CA ASP A 292 29.87 -16.19 14.12
C ASP A 292 29.63 -17.44 15.02
N GLU A 293 30.21 -18.59 14.65
CA GLU A 293 30.48 -19.69 15.60
C GLU A 293 31.95 -20.18 15.57
N SER A 294 32.90 -19.33 15.15
CA SER A 294 34.34 -19.64 15.27
C SER A 294 35.03 -18.83 16.38
N GLY A 295 34.50 -18.99 17.61
CA GLY A 295 35.21 -18.64 18.82
C GLY A 295 36.50 -19.44 18.95
N HIS A 296 37.60 -18.73 19.20
CA HIS A 296 38.95 -19.25 19.41
C HIS A 296 39.03 -20.56 20.21
N THR A 297 39.63 -21.60 19.62
CA THR A 297 40.44 -22.57 20.37
C THR A 297 41.78 -22.78 19.67
N THR A 298 42.82 -22.32 20.32
CA THR A 298 44.20 -22.69 20.05
C THR A 298 44.45 -24.11 20.59
N GLY A 299 45.00 -25.00 19.76
CA GLY A 299 45.77 -26.15 20.27
C GLY A 299 45.54 -27.52 19.61
N SER A 300 46.53 -27.88 18.78
CA SER A 300 47.11 -29.23 18.60
C SER A 300 46.29 -30.36 17.94
N THR A 301 46.83 -30.76 16.78
CA THR A 301 46.76 -32.07 16.11
C THR A 301 46.80 -33.27 17.06
N VAL A 302 45.91 -34.27 16.88
CA VAL A 302 46.20 -35.72 16.78
C VAL A 302 45.07 -36.44 16.02
N ASP A 303 45.46 -37.34 15.11
CA ASP A 303 44.64 -38.37 14.42
C ASP A 303 43.72 -39.18 15.36
N SER A 304 42.56 -39.63 14.86
CA SER A 304 42.23 -41.07 14.67
C SER A 304 40.76 -41.30 14.30
N ASN A 305 40.55 -42.26 13.40
CA ASN A 305 39.30 -42.95 13.08
C ASN A 305 38.44 -43.28 14.31
N ASP A 306 37.12 -43.17 14.21
CA ASP A 306 36.26 -44.36 14.20
C ASP A 306 34.84 -44.06 13.71
N ALA A 307 34.27 -45.05 13.02
CA ALA A 307 32.87 -45.11 12.65
C ALA A 307 32.05 -45.71 13.81
N VAL A 308 30.70 -45.53 13.76
CA VAL A 308 29.61 -46.40 14.26
C VAL A 308 28.46 -45.51 14.78
N ARG A 309 27.33 -45.35 14.06
CA ARG A 309 26.10 -46.17 13.98
C ARG A 309 25.24 -46.23 15.25
N ARG A 310 23.94 -45.88 15.05
CA ARG A 310 22.72 -46.17 15.84
C ARG A 310 22.54 -45.30 17.10
N GLY A 311 21.35 -44.86 17.50
CA GLY A 311 19.98 -45.15 17.08
C GLY A 311 19.00 -44.53 18.10
N SER A 312 17.75 -44.38 17.69
CA SER A 312 16.59 -43.79 18.39
C SER A 312 16.26 -44.31 19.80
N ALA A 313 15.64 -43.44 20.62
CA ALA A 313 14.41 -43.65 21.44
C ALA A 313 14.27 -42.45 22.42
N ILE A 314 13.26 -41.57 22.30
CA ILE A 314 11.91 -41.64 22.93
C ILE A 314 11.94 -42.06 24.41
N VAL A 315 11.61 -41.14 25.32
CA VAL A 315 10.70 -41.38 26.47
C VAL A 315 10.01 -40.04 26.85
N GLU A 316 8.70 -40.11 27.03
CA GLU A 316 7.78 -39.07 27.51
C GLU A 316 7.70 -38.99 29.06
N ASP A 317 7.09 -37.89 29.53
CA ASP A 317 6.18 -37.75 30.67
C ASP A 317 6.58 -37.09 32.03
N GLU A 318 5.79 -36.02 32.29
CA GLU A 318 5.02 -35.63 33.49
C GLU A 318 5.61 -34.88 34.71
N GLU A 319 5.15 -33.62 34.81
CA GLU A 319 4.50 -32.87 35.91
C GLU A 319 4.88 -32.95 37.43
N LEU A 320 5.09 -31.73 37.96
CA LEU A 320 4.55 -31.11 39.20
C LEU A 320 5.11 -31.37 40.64
N THR A 321 5.56 -30.25 41.23
CA THR A 321 5.37 -29.71 42.62
C THR A 321 6.47 -29.77 43.71
N VAL A 322 7.03 -28.56 43.96
CA VAL A 322 7.26 -27.80 45.22
C VAL A 322 7.80 -28.48 46.51
N ALA A 323 9.03 -28.10 46.94
CA ALA A 323 9.31 -27.34 48.20
C ALA A 323 10.80 -27.39 48.66
N ASN A 324 11.44 -26.21 48.65
CA ASN A 324 12.53 -25.64 49.47
C ASN A 324 13.45 -26.54 50.34
N LEU A 325 14.78 -26.28 50.21
CA LEU A 325 15.70 -25.91 51.30
C LEU A 325 17.03 -25.34 50.73
N HIS A 326 17.36 -24.09 51.09
CA HIS A 326 18.64 -23.36 50.91
C HIS A 326 19.63 -23.70 52.07
N PRO A 327 20.93 -23.28 52.12
CA PRO A 327 21.53 -22.06 51.51
C PRO A 327 22.99 -22.14 50.97
N GLY A 328 23.41 -21.12 50.21
CA GLY A 328 24.84 -20.86 49.88
C GLY A 328 25.10 -19.80 48.80
N HIS A 329 25.14 -18.52 49.19
CA HIS A 329 25.24 -17.26 48.41
C HIS A 329 26.38 -17.07 47.37
N LYS A 330 26.08 -16.26 46.31
CA LYS A 330 26.69 -14.94 45.92
C LYS A 330 26.07 -14.43 44.58
N SER A 331 24.98 -13.63 44.59
CA SER A 331 24.87 -12.15 44.56
C SER A 331 25.40 -11.41 43.29
N VAL A 332 24.50 -11.11 42.34
CA VAL A 332 24.59 -9.93 41.43
C VAL A 332 23.23 -9.21 41.45
N SER A 333 23.29 -7.89 41.58
CA SER A 333 22.21 -6.96 41.93
C SER A 333 21.21 -6.71 40.77
N ARG A 334 19.93 -7.01 41.01
CA ARG A 334 18.77 -6.49 40.24
C ARG A 334 18.49 -5.03 40.62
N ARG A 335 18.44 -4.12 39.64
CA ARG A 335 17.72 -2.84 39.80
C ARG A 335 16.25 -3.05 39.41
N ARG A 336 15.37 -2.82 40.38
CA ARG A 336 13.92 -2.56 40.21
C ARG A 336 13.74 -1.24 39.45
N SER A 337 12.85 -1.19 38.46
CA SER A 337 12.23 0.07 38.04
C SER A 337 10.78 0.09 38.53
N SER A 338 10.59 0.72 39.68
CA SER A 338 9.31 1.22 40.14
C SER A 338 8.90 2.43 39.31
N LEU A 339 7.62 2.46 38.94
CA LEU A 339 6.85 3.63 38.52
C LEU A 339 7.20 4.86 39.37
N LEU A 340 7.46 5.99 38.70
CA LEU A 340 7.17 7.34 39.16
C LEU A 340 7.23 8.28 37.93
N THR A 341 6.06 8.54 37.36
CA THR A 341 5.82 9.58 36.37
C THR A 341 5.91 10.96 37.04
N HIS A 342 6.84 11.79 36.58
CA HIS A 342 6.80 13.23 36.88
C HIS A 342 6.74 14.02 35.58
N ASN A 343 5.55 14.57 35.33
CA ASN A 343 5.33 15.70 34.44
C ASN A 343 6.35 16.81 34.73
N ARG A 344 7.00 17.33 33.69
CA ARG A 344 7.65 18.65 33.74
C ARG A 344 7.24 19.48 32.54
N LEU A 345 6.35 20.41 32.85
CA LEU A 345 6.09 21.66 32.15
C LEU A 345 7.24 22.62 32.49
N ILE A 346 7.95 23.21 31.53
CA ILE A 346 8.71 24.47 31.76
C ILE A 346 8.60 25.38 30.52
N THR A 347 8.26 26.61 30.84
CA THR A 347 8.06 27.86 30.09
C THR A 347 9.36 28.50 29.57
N ALA A 348 9.20 29.51 28.71
CA ALA A 348 10.24 30.43 28.23
C ALA A 348 11.03 31.12 29.37
N ASP A 349 12.34 31.31 29.24
CA ASP A 349 12.96 32.52 28.64
C ASP A 349 14.50 32.55 28.82
N SER A 350 15.17 33.17 27.84
CA SER A 350 16.42 33.96 27.88
C SER A 350 17.80 33.41 28.34
N ASP A 351 18.77 33.74 27.47
CA ASP A 351 20.15 34.19 27.76
C ASP A 351 21.30 33.18 28.04
N ALA A 352 22.03 32.91 26.95
CA ALA A 352 23.33 33.52 26.64
C ALA A 352 24.59 32.64 26.66
N ILE A 353 25.51 33.09 25.76
CA ILE A 353 26.98 32.95 25.73
C ILE A 353 27.48 31.73 24.92
N SER A 354 28.38 31.79 23.93
CA SER A 354 29.00 32.78 23.01
C SER A 354 30.15 32.02 22.30
N GLY A 355 30.50 32.35 21.05
CA GLY A 355 31.83 32.04 20.48
C GLY A 355 31.85 31.78 18.96
N PRO A 356 32.86 32.26 18.19
CA PRO A 356 32.57 33.05 17.00
C PRO A 356 32.73 32.31 15.66
N LEU A 357 31.90 32.76 14.71
CA LEU A 357 31.97 32.53 13.27
C LEU A 357 33.25 33.13 12.68
N LYS A 358 33.97 32.32 11.88
CA LYS A 358 34.96 32.82 10.91
C LYS A 358 34.43 32.57 9.49
N ALA A 359 34.19 33.67 8.78
CA ALA A 359 33.97 33.70 7.36
C ALA A 359 35.29 33.43 6.61
N GLY A 360 35.26 32.49 5.67
CA GLY A 360 36.31 32.25 4.69
C GLY A 360 35.67 31.97 3.34
N LYS A 361 35.87 32.88 2.39
CA LYS A 361 35.51 32.71 0.97
C LYS A 361 36.45 31.70 0.32
N SER A 362 35.89 30.71 -0.38
CA SER A 362 36.46 30.22 -1.63
C SER A 362 35.38 29.50 -2.43
N SER A 363 35.15 30.00 -3.64
CA SER A 363 34.52 29.30 -4.73
C SER A 363 35.24 27.98 -4.98
N GLU A 364 34.57 26.85 -4.72
CA GLU A 364 34.92 25.58 -5.33
C GLU A 364 33.67 25.00 -6.00
N SER A 365 33.90 24.63 -7.26
CA SER A 365 33.00 23.99 -8.20
C SER A 365 32.17 22.87 -7.58
N LEU A 366 30.87 22.86 -7.91
CA LEU A 366 30.01 21.68 -7.91
C LEU A 366 30.80 20.52 -8.55
N LYS A 367 31.25 19.58 -7.73
CA LYS A 367 31.80 18.30 -8.19
C LYS A 367 30.63 17.33 -8.26
N ASP A 368 30.20 17.06 -9.48
CA ASP A 368 29.76 15.77 -10.01
C ASP A 368 29.44 14.70 -8.94
N ASP A 369 28.19 14.67 -8.46
CA ASP A 369 27.61 13.60 -7.62
C ASP A 369 27.21 12.37 -8.49
N SER A 370 27.90 12.12 -9.61
CA SER A 370 27.65 10.93 -10.41
C SER A 370 28.36 9.72 -9.80
N ILE A 371 27.60 8.67 -9.52
CA ILE A 371 28.15 7.38 -9.08
C ILE A 371 28.98 6.80 -10.23
N SER A 372 30.23 6.41 -9.96
CA SER A 372 31.10 5.87 -11.00
C SER A 372 30.54 4.55 -11.55
N GLU A 373 30.83 4.23 -12.81
CA GLU A 373 30.36 2.98 -13.44
C GLU A 373 30.78 1.69 -12.72
N LYS A 374 31.81 1.78 -11.86
CA LYS A 374 32.32 0.66 -11.06
C LYS A 374 31.58 0.50 -9.73
N GLU A 375 30.96 1.56 -9.21
CA GLU A 375 30.20 1.55 -7.95
C GLU A 375 28.72 1.24 -8.19
N ALA A 376 28.19 1.58 -9.38
CA ALA A 376 26.83 1.26 -9.78
C ALA A 376 26.62 -0.26 -9.95
N GLY A 377 25.91 -0.89 -9.00
CA GLY A 377 25.54 -2.31 -9.05
C GLY A 377 26.36 -3.26 -8.16
N ILE A 378 27.22 -2.74 -7.27
CA ILE A 378 27.81 -3.55 -6.19
C ILE A 378 26.71 -3.85 -5.16
N LYS A 379 26.58 -5.12 -4.73
CA LYS A 379 25.68 -5.50 -3.63
C LYS A 379 25.98 -4.63 -2.41
N SER A 380 24.95 -4.03 -1.82
CA SER A 380 25.03 -3.41 -0.50
C SER A 380 25.78 -4.35 0.45
N SER A 381 26.80 -3.84 1.14
CA SER A 381 27.60 -4.59 2.11
C SER A 381 26.85 -4.79 3.44
N GLN A 382 25.56 -4.45 3.53
CA GLN A 382 24.74 -4.73 4.71
C GLN A 382 24.21 -6.16 4.58
N SER A 383 24.92 -7.13 5.16
CA SER A 383 24.41 -8.49 5.33
C SER A 383 23.20 -8.45 6.26
N SER A 384 22.06 -8.93 5.78
CA SER A 384 20.86 -9.17 6.60
C SER A 384 21.19 -10.19 7.68
N THR A 385 21.02 -9.84 8.95
CA THR A 385 21.14 -10.83 10.03
C THR A 385 19.77 -11.48 10.26
N THR A 386 19.74 -12.77 10.60
CA THR A 386 18.50 -13.48 11.00
C THR A 386 17.77 -12.72 12.10
N ASN A 387 18.52 -12.05 12.98
CA ASN A 387 17.99 -11.25 14.08
C ASN A 387 17.21 -10.01 13.61
N ASP A 388 17.62 -9.36 12.52
CA ASP A 388 16.88 -8.20 11.98
C ASP A 388 15.53 -8.63 11.41
N VAL A 389 15.50 -9.74 10.67
CA VAL A 389 14.29 -10.30 10.07
C VAL A 389 13.32 -10.79 11.15
N LEU A 390 13.84 -11.52 12.16
CA LEU A 390 13.08 -11.96 13.31
C LEU A 390 12.53 -10.80 14.14
N ALA A 391 13.31 -9.72 14.32
CA ALA A 391 12.83 -8.53 15.04
C ALA A 391 11.66 -7.87 14.30
N ILE A 392 11.78 -7.67 12.97
CA ILE A 392 10.71 -7.09 12.15
C ILE A 392 9.48 -8.00 12.11
N SER A 393 9.66 -9.32 11.99
CA SER A 393 8.56 -10.28 11.90
C SER A 393 7.79 -10.43 13.23
N SER A 394 8.51 -10.53 14.35
CA SER A 394 7.94 -10.73 15.68
C SER A 394 7.39 -9.46 16.31
N GLY A 395 7.83 -8.28 15.83
CA GLY A 395 7.53 -7.01 16.48
C GLY A 395 8.35 -6.76 17.75
N GLU A 396 9.36 -7.59 18.04
CA GLU A 396 10.22 -7.45 19.21
C GLU A 396 11.45 -6.53 18.96
N GLY A 397 11.95 -5.90 20.03
CA GLY A 397 13.08 -4.98 19.96
C GLY A 397 12.69 -3.58 19.42
N ASP A 398 13.68 -2.71 19.21
CA ASP A 398 13.42 -1.35 18.71
C ASP A 398 12.92 -1.37 17.25
N LEU A 399 13.49 -2.25 16.42
CA LEU A 399 13.08 -2.44 15.01
C LEU A 399 11.69 -3.05 14.87
N GLY A 400 11.36 -4.05 15.70
CA GLY A 400 10.05 -4.70 15.67
C GLY A 400 8.94 -3.80 16.21
N ARG A 401 9.21 -3.01 17.26
CA ARG A 401 8.23 -2.05 17.79
C ARG A 401 7.81 -1.02 16.74
N GLU A 402 8.74 -0.56 15.90
CA GLU A 402 8.43 0.36 14.80
C GLU A 402 7.71 -0.34 13.61
N ALA A 403 7.89 -1.64 13.44
CA ALA A 403 7.22 -2.45 12.40
C ALA A 403 5.76 -2.81 12.73
N THR A 404 5.32 -2.63 13.98
CA THR A 404 3.91 -2.84 14.40
C THR A 404 2.91 -1.98 13.65
N TRP A 405 3.37 -0.93 12.94
CA TRP A 405 2.53 -0.05 12.13
C TRP A 405 1.87 -0.76 10.94
N ASP A 406 2.35 -1.96 10.56
CA ASP A 406 1.76 -2.79 9.49
C ASP A 406 0.55 -3.63 9.95
N ASP A 407 0.26 -3.66 11.26
CA ASP A 407 -0.86 -4.42 11.83
C ASP A 407 -2.18 -3.64 11.84
N PHE A 408 -2.17 -2.39 11.36
CA PHE A 408 -3.34 -1.55 11.28
C PHE A 408 -3.96 -1.60 9.88
N PRO A 409 -5.28 -1.38 9.74
CA PRO A 409 -5.92 -1.29 8.44
C PRO A 409 -5.23 -0.22 7.60
N ASN A 410 -4.56 -0.66 6.54
CA ASN A 410 -3.91 0.24 5.59
C ASN A 410 -4.99 0.82 4.67
N GLY A 411 -5.02 2.15 4.59
CA GLY A 411 -6.00 2.89 3.82
C GLY A 411 -6.34 4.22 4.48
N ARG A 412 -7.50 4.78 4.14
CA ARG A 412 -7.96 6.10 4.56
C ARG A 412 -7.98 6.35 6.07
N PHE A 413 -8.29 5.35 6.89
CA PHE A 413 -8.51 5.51 8.33
C PHE A 413 -7.36 4.99 9.20
N GLY A 414 -6.24 4.60 8.59
CA GLY A 414 -5.03 4.25 9.31
C GLY A 414 -4.31 5.49 9.85
N ASP A 415 -3.24 5.28 10.61
CA ASP A 415 -2.36 6.35 11.07
C ASP A 415 -1.67 7.04 9.89
N SER A 416 -1.78 8.37 9.76
CA SER A 416 -1.17 9.15 8.66
C SER A 416 0.35 9.09 8.64
N ARG A 417 0.94 8.73 9.78
CA ARG A 417 2.38 8.49 9.89
C ARG A 417 2.75 7.14 9.28
N SER A 418 1.81 6.26 8.96
CA SER A 418 2.12 5.05 8.19
C SER A 418 2.59 5.44 6.79
N PRO A 419 3.73 4.92 6.30
CA PRO A 419 4.15 5.08 4.92
C PRO A 419 3.18 4.53 3.87
N ALA A 420 2.33 3.57 4.27
CA ALA A 420 1.27 2.99 3.43
C ALA A 420 -0.04 3.80 3.50
N TYR A 421 -0.04 4.90 4.27
CA TYR A 421 -1.20 5.77 4.39
C TYR A 421 -1.55 6.43 3.04
N GLY A 422 -2.85 6.41 2.69
CA GLY A 422 -3.36 6.97 1.43
C GLY A 422 -3.14 6.10 0.18
N GLU A 423 -2.31 5.05 0.24
CA GLU A 423 -2.18 4.07 -0.84
C GLU A 423 -3.20 2.94 -0.66
N ILE A 424 -4.47 3.24 -0.95
CA ILE A 424 -5.57 2.26 -0.80
C ILE A 424 -5.40 1.09 -1.79
N ASP A 425 -4.72 1.29 -2.92
CA ASP A 425 -4.48 0.22 -3.91
C ASP A 425 -3.33 0.46 -4.92
N GLY A 426 -2.61 1.58 -4.87
CA GLY A 426 -1.60 1.93 -5.88
C GLY A 426 -2.15 2.24 -7.28
N TYR A 427 -3.48 2.18 -7.46
CA TYR A 427 -4.16 2.52 -8.69
C TYR A 427 -4.78 3.92 -8.62
N GLY A 428 -5.07 4.50 -7.46
CA GLY A 428 -5.63 5.87 -7.37
C GLY A 428 -7.14 5.94 -7.71
N PRO A 429 -7.78 7.11 -7.58
CA PRO A 429 -9.24 7.22 -7.66
C PRO A 429 -9.78 6.70 -9.00
N THR A 430 -10.70 5.74 -8.95
CA THR A 430 -11.42 5.22 -10.12
C THR A 430 -12.88 4.99 -9.76
N LEU A 431 -13.77 5.03 -10.76
CA LEU A 431 -15.19 4.72 -10.57
C LEU A 431 -15.47 3.24 -10.28
N HIS A 432 -14.44 2.39 -10.21
CA HIS A 432 -14.50 0.95 -9.94
C HIS A 432 -15.45 0.12 -10.84
N VAL A 433 -16.00 0.75 -11.89
CA VAL A 433 -16.86 0.14 -12.92
C VAL A 433 -16.52 0.71 -14.30
N ASP A 434 -16.69 -0.12 -15.32
CA ASP A 434 -16.59 0.30 -16.73
C ASP A 434 -17.61 1.43 -17.04
N PRO A 435 -17.25 2.44 -17.87
CA PRO A 435 -18.15 3.53 -18.24
C PRO A 435 -19.53 3.11 -18.75
N THR A 436 -19.63 2.02 -19.51
CA THR A 436 -20.91 1.51 -20.04
C THR A 436 -21.80 0.98 -18.93
N LYS A 437 -21.20 0.30 -17.94
CA LYS A 437 -21.91 -0.18 -16.75
C LYS A 437 -22.28 0.98 -15.83
N ALA A 438 -21.38 1.94 -15.65
CA ALA A 438 -21.62 3.16 -14.87
C ALA A 438 -22.86 3.92 -15.38
N LEU A 439 -22.95 4.15 -16.70
CA LEU A 439 -24.12 4.80 -17.32
C LEU A 439 -25.42 4.01 -17.14
N LYS A 440 -25.37 2.67 -17.09
CA LYS A 440 -26.54 1.84 -16.81
C LYS A 440 -26.98 1.90 -15.34
N LEU A 441 -26.01 2.00 -14.41
CA LEU A 441 -26.27 2.02 -12.97
C LEU A 441 -26.74 3.40 -12.50
N TRP A 442 -26.05 4.45 -12.93
CA TRP A 442 -26.23 5.81 -12.42
C TRP A 442 -27.04 6.71 -13.35
N GLY A 443 -27.27 6.29 -14.59
CA GLY A 443 -28.15 6.98 -15.54
C GLY A 443 -27.58 8.31 -16.03
N TYR A 444 -28.45 9.30 -16.19
CA TYR A 444 -28.13 10.66 -16.65
C TYR A 444 -28.78 11.66 -15.68
N PRO A 445 -28.22 11.88 -14.49
CA PRO A 445 -28.81 12.78 -13.50
C PRO A 445 -28.83 14.20 -14.06
N VAL A 446 -29.91 14.94 -13.86
CA VAL A 446 -30.05 16.33 -14.36
C VAL A 446 -30.49 17.30 -13.27
N ASP A 447 -30.97 16.77 -12.14
CA ASP A 447 -31.32 17.52 -10.94
C ASP A 447 -30.63 16.92 -9.70
N ILE A 448 -30.45 17.72 -8.65
CA ILE A 448 -29.84 17.23 -7.40
C ILE A 448 -30.67 16.10 -6.75
N SER A 449 -31.99 16.09 -6.97
CA SER A 449 -32.87 15.02 -6.50
C SER A 449 -32.55 13.67 -7.14
N ASP A 450 -32.02 13.64 -8.37
CA ASP A 450 -31.55 12.40 -9.02
C ASP A 450 -30.33 11.83 -8.26
N ILE A 451 -29.41 12.70 -7.86
CA ILE A 451 -28.22 12.32 -7.06
C ILE A 451 -28.65 11.83 -5.69
N ASN A 452 -29.51 12.57 -4.98
CA ASN A 452 -30.04 12.15 -3.68
C ASN A 452 -30.73 10.78 -3.77
N ASN A 453 -31.48 10.52 -4.85
CA ASN A 453 -32.12 9.23 -5.07
C ASN A 453 -31.12 8.09 -5.29
N LEU A 454 -30.01 8.32 -6.02
CA LEU A 454 -28.95 7.33 -6.17
C LEU A 454 -28.33 6.96 -4.81
N PHE A 455 -28.00 7.96 -3.99
CA PHE A 455 -27.46 7.74 -2.64
C PHE A 455 -28.48 7.01 -1.75
N ALA A 456 -29.75 7.42 -1.77
CA ALA A 456 -30.80 6.77 -0.98
C ALA A 456 -31.05 5.32 -1.41
N ARG A 457 -31.02 5.01 -2.72
CA ARG A 457 -31.13 3.64 -3.23
C ARG A 457 -29.96 2.77 -2.79
N HIS A 458 -28.75 3.33 -2.74
CA HIS A 458 -27.60 2.60 -2.21
C HIS A 458 -27.78 2.28 -0.72
N ILE A 459 -28.17 3.27 0.10
CA ILE A 459 -28.44 3.05 1.53
C ILE A 459 -29.56 2.01 1.77
N ARG A 460 -30.56 1.92 0.88
CA ARG A 460 -31.61 0.88 0.92
C ARG A 460 -31.17 -0.47 0.37
N ASN A 461 -29.92 -0.61 -0.08
CA ASN A 461 -29.39 -1.81 -0.74
C ASN A 461 -30.15 -2.17 -2.04
N GLU A 462 -30.69 -1.16 -2.75
CA GLU A 462 -31.34 -1.26 -4.07
C GLU A 462 -30.39 -0.90 -5.23
N LEU A 463 -29.18 -0.45 -4.89
CA LEU A 463 -28.10 -0.13 -5.82
C LEU A 463 -26.78 -0.65 -5.23
N ASP A 464 -26.19 -1.65 -5.88
CA ASP A 464 -25.03 -2.36 -5.34
C ASP A 464 -23.76 -1.48 -5.26
N ILE A 465 -23.63 -0.49 -6.15
CA ILE A 465 -22.40 0.28 -6.33
C ILE A 465 -22.71 1.77 -6.51
N LEU A 466 -21.98 2.60 -5.76
CA LEU A 466 -21.85 4.04 -5.97
C LEU A 466 -20.41 4.38 -6.39
N PRO A 467 -20.18 5.58 -6.96
CA PRO A 467 -18.82 6.04 -7.24
C PRO A 467 -17.89 6.02 -6.02
N PHE A 468 -18.45 6.25 -4.84
CA PHE A 468 -17.72 6.29 -3.55
C PHE A 468 -17.69 4.94 -2.82
N SER A 469 -18.38 3.92 -3.32
CA SER A 469 -18.48 2.61 -2.66
C SER A 469 -18.66 1.50 -3.70
N ASP A 470 -17.65 0.65 -3.85
CA ASP A 470 -17.63 -0.53 -4.73
C ASP A 470 -18.10 -1.81 -4.03
N GLN A 471 -18.56 -1.70 -2.79
CA GLN A 471 -18.97 -2.81 -1.93
C GLN A 471 -20.41 -2.64 -1.42
N THR A 472 -21.00 -3.77 -1.04
CA THR A 472 -22.26 -3.78 -0.30
C THR A 472 -22.09 -3.16 1.07
N LEU A 473 -23.14 -2.56 1.61
CA LEU A 473 -23.11 -1.95 2.93
C LEU A 473 -22.72 -2.97 4.01
N SER A 474 -21.91 -2.52 4.96
CA SER A 474 -21.58 -3.28 6.15
C SER A 474 -22.85 -3.55 6.98
N ALA A 475 -22.86 -4.67 7.70
CA ALA A 475 -23.97 -5.01 8.59
C ALA A 475 -24.21 -3.94 9.68
N GLU A 476 -23.18 -3.19 10.06
CA GLU A 476 -23.31 -2.11 11.04
C GLU A 476 -24.13 -0.92 10.52
N THR A 477 -24.10 -0.67 9.21
CA THR A 477 -24.85 0.45 8.58
C THR A 477 -26.36 0.26 8.75
N ALA A 478 -26.83 -0.98 8.90
CA ALA A 478 -28.23 -1.27 9.16
C ALA A 478 -28.75 -0.63 10.46
N LEU A 479 -27.87 -0.34 11.43
CA LEU A 479 -28.24 0.25 12.71
C LEU A 479 -28.48 1.76 12.65
N ILE A 480 -27.98 2.42 11.60
CA ILE A 480 -28.09 3.88 11.39
C ILE A 480 -28.71 4.21 10.04
N GLN A 481 -29.39 3.24 9.42
CA GLN A 481 -29.90 3.35 8.06
C GLN A 481 -30.94 4.47 7.92
N GLU A 482 -31.84 4.62 8.91
CA GLU A 482 -32.88 5.63 8.88
C GLU A 482 -32.29 7.04 9.03
N GLU A 483 -31.30 7.21 9.89
CA GLU A 483 -30.57 8.44 10.13
C GLU A 483 -29.83 8.88 8.86
N LEU A 484 -29.12 7.97 8.19
CA LEU A 484 -28.45 8.25 6.91
C LEU A 484 -29.45 8.67 5.83
N LEU A 485 -30.61 8.01 5.75
CA LEU A 485 -31.68 8.40 4.82
C LEU A 485 -32.23 9.80 5.12
N GLN A 486 -32.35 10.18 6.40
CA GLN A 486 -32.77 11.52 6.79
C GLN A 486 -31.76 12.59 6.35
N LEU A 487 -30.46 12.31 6.48
CA LEU A 487 -29.40 13.19 5.99
C LEU A 487 -29.45 13.35 4.47
N ILE A 488 -29.58 12.26 3.73
CA ILE A 488 -29.70 12.29 2.25
C ILE A 488 -30.94 13.07 1.81
N ASN A 489 -32.06 12.92 2.52
CA ASN A 489 -33.29 13.68 2.22
C ASN A 489 -33.14 15.20 2.49
N LYS A 490 -32.22 15.61 3.38
CA LYS A 490 -31.84 17.02 3.60
C LYS A 490 -30.81 17.51 2.56
N GLY A 491 -30.31 16.64 1.68
CA GLY A 491 -29.29 16.96 0.68
C GLY A 491 -27.86 16.72 1.15
N TYR A 492 -27.66 15.94 2.23
CA TYR A 492 -26.32 15.60 2.74
C TYR A 492 -25.94 14.23 2.17
N LEU A 493 -25.05 14.24 1.18
CA LEU A 493 -24.66 13.06 0.41
C LEU A 493 -23.62 12.25 1.18
N THR A 494 -24.06 11.32 2.02
CA THR A 494 -23.20 10.52 2.91
C THR A 494 -22.29 9.56 2.14
N VAL A 495 -20.98 9.60 2.43
CA VAL A 495 -19.95 8.78 1.79
C VAL A 495 -19.22 7.85 2.76
N ALA A 496 -19.24 8.14 4.06
CA ALA A 496 -18.72 7.25 5.10
C ALA A 496 -19.49 7.46 6.41
N SER A 497 -19.65 6.41 7.20
CA SER A 497 -20.35 6.49 8.49
C SER A 497 -20.03 5.29 9.36
N GLN A 498 -20.10 5.47 10.67
CA GLN A 498 -20.02 4.39 11.65
C GLN A 498 -20.94 4.72 12.84
N PRO A 499 -21.68 3.74 13.38
CA PRO A 499 -22.45 3.94 14.62
C PRO A 499 -21.52 4.06 15.86
N ALA A 500 -22.05 4.53 16.98
CA ALA A 500 -21.36 4.41 18.25
C ALA A 500 -21.45 2.97 18.78
N GLY A 501 -20.41 2.55 19.50
CA GLY A 501 -20.32 1.22 20.09
C GLY A 501 -19.57 1.26 21.41
N ASN A 502 -20.13 0.62 22.43
CA ASN A 502 -19.56 0.64 23.77
C ASN A 502 -19.33 -0.77 24.33
N ALA A 503 -18.07 -1.12 24.56
CA ALA A 503 -17.65 -2.39 25.14
C ALA A 503 -18.28 -3.61 24.45
N ILE A 504 -18.34 -3.59 23.12
CA ILE A 504 -18.85 -4.69 22.31
C ILE A 504 -17.87 -5.86 22.42
N LYS A 505 -18.37 -7.10 22.41
CA LYS A 505 -17.47 -8.27 22.47
C LYS A 505 -16.60 -8.31 21.21
N SER A 506 -15.31 -8.61 21.34
CA SER A 506 -14.44 -8.80 20.17
C SER A 506 -14.90 -9.94 19.24
N THR A 507 -15.73 -10.85 19.74
CA THR A 507 -16.34 -11.94 18.97
C THR A 507 -17.74 -11.61 18.45
N ASP A 508 -18.17 -10.35 18.51
CA ASP A 508 -19.46 -9.93 17.95
C ASP A 508 -19.46 -10.11 16.42
N ARG A 509 -20.61 -10.44 15.84
CA ARG A 509 -20.71 -10.77 14.40
C ARG A 509 -20.74 -9.54 13.50
N ILE A 510 -21.09 -8.39 14.05
CA ILE A 510 -21.25 -7.15 13.29
C ILE A 510 -20.02 -6.27 13.52
N PHE A 511 -19.63 -6.11 14.79
CA PHE A 511 -18.61 -5.15 15.21
C PHE A 511 -17.31 -5.79 15.72
N GLY A 512 -17.33 -7.10 15.93
CA GLY A 512 -16.23 -7.82 16.57
C GLY A 512 -15.02 -7.89 15.65
N TRP A 513 -13.86 -7.55 16.20
CA TRP A 513 -12.56 -7.78 15.58
C TRP A 513 -11.52 -8.05 16.68
N GLY A 514 -10.39 -8.63 16.26
CA GLY A 514 -9.27 -8.96 17.15
C GLY A 514 -9.51 -10.16 18.07
N PRO A 515 -8.55 -10.45 18.98
CA PRO A 515 -8.56 -11.69 19.76
C PRO A 515 -9.82 -11.91 20.61
N PRO A 516 -10.26 -13.17 20.81
CA PRO A 516 -11.35 -13.50 21.71
C PRO A 516 -11.13 -13.00 23.13
N GLY A 517 -12.22 -12.62 23.81
CA GLY A 517 -12.18 -12.13 25.19
C GLY A 517 -11.93 -10.62 25.33
N GLY A 518 -11.66 -9.91 24.23
CA GLY A 518 -11.53 -8.47 24.19
C GLY A 518 -12.84 -7.68 24.17
N ARG A 519 -12.71 -6.36 24.10
CA ARG A 519 -13.80 -5.39 23.99
C ARG A 519 -13.49 -4.33 22.94
N VAL A 520 -14.43 -4.10 22.03
CA VAL A 520 -14.37 -3.10 20.96
C VAL A 520 -15.21 -1.88 21.33
N PHE A 521 -14.75 -0.71 20.93
CA PHE A 521 -15.39 0.58 21.15
C PHE A 521 -15.32 1.40 19.88
N GLN A 522 -16.39 2.17 19.62
CA GLN A 522 -16.57 2.99 18.43
C GLN A 522 -17.20 4.33 18.81
N LYS A 523 -16.63 5.44 18.34
CA LYS A 523 -17.32 6.73 18.28
C LYS A 523 -18.17 6.77 17.02
N ALA A 524 -19.34 7.40 17.13
CA ALA A 524 -20.14 7.69 15.95
C ALA A 524 -19.45 8.77 15.11
N PHE A 525 -19.38 8.55 13.80
CA PHE A 525 -19.00 9.58 12.86
C PHE A 525 -19.83 9.47 11.57
N VAL A 526 -19.94 10.59 10.87
CA VAL A 526 -20.53 10.64 9.53
C VAL A 526 -19.73 11.61 8.68
N GLU A 527 -19.55 11.25 7.42
CA GLU A 527 -18.95 12.11 6.42
C GLU A 527 -19.85 12.20 5.20
N PHE A 528 -20.01 13.42 4.69
CA PHE A 528 -20.92 13.70 3.60
C PHE A 528 -20.47 14.91 2.77
N PHE A 529 -20.94 14.97 1.53
CA PHE A 529 -20.92 16.19 0.73
C PHE A 529 -22.18 17.02 1.00
N VAL A 530 -22.03 18.33 1.13
CA VAL A 530 -23.12 19.28 1.37
C VAL A 530 -22.93 20.54 0.53
N SER A 531 -24.02 21.15 0.07
CA SER A 531 -23.97 22.42 -0.66
C SER A 531 -23.49 23.57 0.24
N ASP A 532 -22.87 24.59 -0.33
CA ASP A 532 -22.47 25.79 0.44
C ASP A 532 -23.65 26.40 1.21
N GLU A 533 -24.85 26.49 0.60
CA GLU A 533 -26.04 27.03 1.28
C GLU A 533 -26.40 26.27 2.56
N GLU A 534 -26.36 24.95 2.51
CA GLU A 534 -26.65 24.11 3.68
C GLU A 534 -25.49 24.09 4.67
N TRP A 535 -24.24 24.18 4.19
CA TRP A 535 -23.06 24.30 5.06
C TRP A 535 -23.12 25.55 5.93
N GLN A 536 -23.50 26.70 5.36
CA GLN A 536 -23.67 27.95 6.13
C GLN A 536 -24.74 27.84 7.23
N LYS A 537 -25.74 26.95 7.06
CA LYS A 537 -26.77 26.67 8.08
C LYS A 537 -26.28 25.70 9.16
N LEU A 538 -25.47 24.71 8.76
CA LEU A 538 -24.98 23.66 9.65
C LEU A 538 -23.82 24.12 10.52
N LYS A 539 -22.86 24.86 9.95
CA LYS A 539 -21.62 25.27 10.62
C LYS A 539 -21.84 25.91 12.00
N PRO A 540 -22.75 26.89 12.19
CA PRO A 540 -22.96 27.50 13.51
C PRO A 540 -23.43 26.51 14.58
N LYS A 541 -24.18 25.47 14.18
CA LYS A 541 -24.61 24.41 15.10
C LYS A 541 -23.41 23.57 15.55
N LEU A 542 -22.55 23.17 14.61
CA LEU A 542 -21.33 22.42 14.91
C LEU A 542 -20.36 23.23 15.77
N ASP A 543 -20.16 24.51 15.46
CA ASP A 543 -19.33 25.42 16.26
C ASP A 543 -19.82 25.51 17.71
N SER A 544 -21.15 25.53 17.92
CA SER A 544 -21.75 25.61 19.26
C SER A 544 -21.53 24.37 20.13
N LEU A 545 -21.26 23.22 19.50
CA LEU A 545 -20.94 21.93 20.13
C LEU A 545 -19.42 21.65 20.16
N GLY A 546 -18.60 22.64 19.80
CA GLY A 546 -17.14 22.53 19.78
C GLY A 546 -16.46 22.61 21.16
N ASP A 547 -17.19 22.37 22.25
CA ASP A 547 -16.67 22.39 23.63
C ASP A 547 -15.94 21.08 24.03
N GLY A 548 -15.62 20.23 23.05
CA GLY A 548 -15.02 18.91 23.22
C GLY A 548 -16.01 17.75 23.13
N THR A 549 -17.29 18.03 22.89
CA THR A 549 -18.32 16.99 22.64
C THR A 549 -18.35 16.52 21.19
N LEU A 550 -18.05 17.41 20.24
CA LEU A 550 -18.03 17.12 18.81
C LEU A 550 -16.79 17.72 18.15
N SER A 551 -16.26 17.04 17.15
CA SER A 551 -15.22 17.55 16.28
C SER A 551 -15.58 17.42 14.81
N TYR A 552 -15.08 18.33 13.99
CA TYR A 552 -15.30 18.26 12.55
C TYR A 552 -14.13 18.79 11.72
N TYR A 553 -14.05 18.28 10.50
CA TYR A 553 -13.21 18.81 9.42
C TYR A 553 -14.08 19.18 8.23
N GLU A 554 -13.72 20.26 7.53
CA GLU A 554 -14.36 20.69 6.30
C GLU A 554 -13.32 21.09 5.25
N GLY A 555 -13.58 20.68 4.00
CA GLY A 555 -12.77 21.07 2.86
C GLY A 555 -13.55 21.04 1.54
N THR A 556 -13.06 21.83 0.58
CA THR A 556 -13.59 21.92 -0.78
C THR A 556 -12.60 21.35 -1.79
N TYR A 557 -12.96 21.35 -3.07
CA TYR A 557 -12.02 21.04 -4.16
C TYR A 557 -10.85 22.05 -4.23
N GLU A 558 -11.07 23.32 -3.86
CA GLU A 558 -10.03 24.35 -3.87
C GLU A 558 -9.08 24.19 -2.66
N HIS A 559 -7.77 24.17 -2.95
CA HIS A 559 -6.62 24.26 -2.02
C HIS A 559 -6.19 23.00 -1.27
N ASP A 560 -4.89 22.85 -1.00
CA ASP A 560 -4.28 21.76 -0.18
C ASP A 560 -4.55 21.89 1.34
N LYS A 561 -5.56 22.66 1.76
CA LYS A 561 -5.78 23.01 3.18
C LYS A 561 -7.22 22.81 3.61
N ILE A 562 -7.38 22.51 4.90
CA ILE A 562 -8.66 22.52 5.60
C ILE A 562 -9.20 23.94 5.61
N GLN A 563 -10.48 24.09 5.26
CA GLN A 563 -11.14 25.40 5.27
C GLN A 563 -11.58 25.76 6.68
N HIS A 564 -12.31 24.84 7.35
CA HIS A 564 -12.77 25.04 8.72
C HIS A 564 -12.64 23.76 9.55
N THR A 565 -12.25 23.93 10.81
CA THR A 565 -12.26 22.87 11.83
C THR A 565 -12.34 23.51 13.20
N ASN A 566 -12.90 22.78 14.17
CA ASN A 566 -12.84 23.13 15.59
C ASN A 566 -11.71 22.40 16.35
N LEU A 567 -10.87 21.64 15.65
CA LEU A 567 -9.72 20.94 16.21
C LEU A 567 -8.47 21.81 16.19
N THR A 568 -7.60 21.61 17.17
CA THR A 568 -6.25 22.19 17.15
C THR A 568 -5.38 21.50 16.09
N PRO A 569 -4.45 22.21 15.42
CA PRO A 569 -3.53 21.57 14.47
C PRO A 569 -2.77 20.39 15.09
N GLY A 570 -2.65 19.29 14.37
CA GLY A 570 -2.01 18.06 14.85
C GLY A 570 -2.86 17.22 15.82
N SER A 571 -4.16 17.51 15.96
CA SER A 571 -5.08 16.64 16.69
C SER A 571 -5.33 15.33 15.93
N SER A 572 -5.47 14.24 16.67
CA SER A 572 -5.75 12.92 16.12
C SER A 572 -6.88 12.27 16.91
N ASN A 573 -7.94 11.86 16.23
CA ASN A 573 -9.13 11.27 16.86
C ASN A 573 -9.19 9.77 16.58
N ALA A 574 -8.87 8.96 17.59
CA ALA A 574 -9.24 7.54 17.56
C ALA A 574 -10.77 7.43 17.62
N VAL A 575 -11.35 6.84 16.57
CA VAL A 575 -12.80 6.58 16.45
C VAL A 575 -13.15 5.12 16.62
N THR A 576 -12.21 4.19 16.42
CA THR A 576 -12.42 2.77 16.73
C THR A 576 -11.20 2.21 17.45
N TRP A 577 -11.42 1.57 18.60
CA TRP A 577 -10.36 0.95 19.38
C TRP A 577 -10.81 -0.32 20.09
N GLY A 578 -9.85 -1.17 20.41
CA GLY A 578 -10.06 -2.45 21.07
C GLY A 578 -9.14 -2.62 22.28
N VAL A 579 -9.68 -3.22 23.34
CA VAL A 579 -8.94 -3.63 24.53
C VAL A 579 -8.97 -5.15 24.60
N PHE A 580 -7.80 -5.77 24.46
CA PHE A 580 -7.65 -7.22 24.35
C PHE A 580 -6.82 -7.81 25.49
N PRO A 581 -7.08 -9.06 25.92
CA PRO A 581 -6.25 -9.71 26.93
C PRO A 581 -4.79 -9.79 26.50
N ASN A 582 -3.87 -9.43 27.41
CA ASN A 582 -2.42 -9.51 27.21
C ASN A 582 -1.87 -8.71 26.01
N ARG A 583 -2.57 -7.67 25.58
CA ARG A 583 -2.12 -6.74 24.54
C ARG A 583 -2.32 -5.29 24.97
N GLU A 584 -1.57 -4.38 24.35
CA GLU A 584 -1.84 -2.95 24.46
C GLU A 584 -3.17 -2.59 23.76
N ILE A 585 -3.68 -1.39 24.02
CA ILE A 585 -4.89 -0.89 23.37
C ILE A 585 -4.58 -0.72 21.87
N LEU A 586 -5.41 -1.32 21.02
CA LEU A 586 -5.27 -1.21 19.57
C LEU A 586 -6.28 -0.19 19.04
N GLN A 587 -5.85 0.68 18.14
CA GLN A 587 -6.70 1.67 17.48
C GLN A 587 -6.74 1.33 16.00
N SER A 588 -7.90 0.93 15.48
CA SER A 588 -8.03 0.48 14.09
C SER A 588 -8.43 1.61 13.14
N THR A 589 -9.00 2.69 13.66
CA THR A 589 -9.59 3.77 12.86
C THR A 589 -9.33 5.10 13.53
N ILE A 590 -8.61 5.97 12.83
CA ILE A 590 -8.21 7.30 13.25
C ILE A 590 -8.72 8.31 12.21
N ILE A 591 -9.19 9.46 12.68
CA ILE A 591 -9.54 10.61 11.86
C ILE A 591 -8.67 11.79 12.29
N GLU A 592 -7.84 12.26 11.39
CA GLU A 592 -6.91 13.38 11.59
C GLU A 592 -6.77 14.26 10.33
N GLU A 593 -6.15 15.42 10.47
CA GLU A 593 -6.09 16.43 9.42
C GLU A 593 -5.44 15.92 8.12
N GLU A 594 -4.29 15.25 8.23
CA GLU A 594 -3.60 14.66 7.06
C GLU A 594 -4.49 13.61 6.38
N SER A 595 -5.20 12.82 7.19
CA SER A 595 -6.07 11.76 6.67
C SER A 595 -7.27 12.29 5.90
N PHE A 596 -7.87 13.35 6.43
CA PHE A 596 -8.99 14.02 5.83
C PHE A 596 -8.58 14.72 4.52
N LEU A 597 -7.42 15.36 4.48
CA LEU A 597 -6.91 16.04 3.29
C LEU A 597 -6.63 15.07 2.14
N ALA A 598 -5.98 13.94 2.43
CA ALA A 598 -5.71 12.90 1.43
C ALA A 598 -7.01 12.32 0.86
N TRP A 599 -7.96 11.96 1.73
CA TRP A 599 -9.26 11.47 1.28
C TRP A 599 -10.04 12.52 0.49
N ARG A 600 -10.04 13.77 0.93
CA ARG A 600 -10.75 14.85 0.25
C ARG A 600 -10.28 14.98 -1.20
N GLU A 601 -8.97 14.97 -1.44
CA GLU A 601 -8.41 14.98 -2.80
C GLU A 601 -8.99 13.82 -3.63
N GLU A 602 -8.92 12.59 -3.12
CA GLU A 602 -9.46 11.41 -3.78
C GLU A 602 -10.97 11.50 -4.05
N ALA A 603 -11.75 11.95 -3.05
CA ALA A 603 -13.20 12.05 -3.14
C ALA A 603 -13.65 13.07 -4.18
N PHE A 604 -12.95 14.20 -4.31
CA PHE A 604 -13.22 15.16 -5.38
C PHE A 604 -12.76 14.63 -6.75
N SER A 605 -11.66 13.87 -6.83
CA SER A 605 -11.27 13.17 -8.07
C SER A 605 -12.31 12.13 -8.51
N ILE A 606 -13.02 11.47 -7.58
CA ILE A 606 -14.13 10.56 -7.92
C ILE A 606 -15.29 11.33 -8.58
N TRP A 607 -15.64 12.52 -8.07
CA TRP A 607 -16.62 13.40 -8.72
C TRP A 607 -16.18 13.82 -10.13
N GLU A 608 -14.88 14.12 -10.30
CA GLU A 608 -14.30 14.44 -11.59
C GLU A 608 -14.40 13.28 -12.59
N GLU A 609 -14.05 12.06 -12.17
CA GLU A 609 -14.21 10.88 -13.02
C GLU A 609 -15.68 10.63 -13.36
N TRP A 610 -16.59 10.86 -12.40
CA TRP A 610 -18.03 10.70 -12.63
C TRP A 610 -18.56 11.70 -13.66
N ARG A 611 -18.19 12.99 -13.58
CA ARG A 611 -18.60 13.98 -14.61
C ARG A 611 -18.03 13.63 -15.98
N ASN A 612 -16.83 13.05 -16.04
CA ASN A 612 -16.14 12.71 -17.29
C ASN A 612 -16.83 11.58 -18.08
N LEU A 613 -17.76 10.83 -17.47
CA LEU A 613 -18.63 9.90 -18.20
C LEU A 613 -19.55 10.61 -19.22
N TYR A 614 -19.84 11.89 -19.00
CA TYR A 614 -20.79 12.66 -19.79
C TYR A 614 -20.06 13.67 -20.68
N LYS A 615 -20.63 13.94 -21.86
CA LYS A 615 -20.06 14.97 -22.75
C LYS A 615 -20.16 16.35 -22.09
N PRO A 616 -19.14 17.22 -22.24
CA PRO A 616 -19.21 18.58 -21.72
C PRO A 616 -20.44 19.33 -22.22
N LYS A 617 -21.00 20.22 -21.38
CA LYS A 617 -22.21 21.02 -21.66
C LYS A 617 -23.50 20.22 -21.82
N THR A 618 -23.52 18.98 -21.34
CA THR A 618 -24.78 18.24 -21.14
C THR A 618 -25.29 18.53 -19.74
N ALA A 619 -26.61 18.44 -19.53
CA ALA A 619 -27.22 18.71 -18.22
C ALA A 619 -26.59 17.87 -17.09
N SER A 620 -26.26 16.59 -17.36
CA SER A 620 -25.59 15.73 -16.39
C SER A 620 -24.16 16.12 -16.10
N TYR A 621 -23.40 16.53 -17.13
CA TYR A 621 -22.06 17.07 -16.91
C TYR A 621 -22.13 18.35 -16.06
N ASP A 622 -23.02 19.28 -16.41
CA ASP A 622 -23.12 20.58 -15.75
C ASP A 622 -23.57 20.44 -14.28
N LEU A 623 -24.48 19.50 -13.98
CA LEU A 623 -24.88 19.18 -12.61
C LEU A 623 -23.69 18.66 -11.78
N LEU A 624 -22.97 17.66 -12.29
CA LEU A 624 -21.85 17.05 -11.56
C LEU A 624 -20.67 18.02 -11.43
N ASP A 625 -20.41 18.83 -12.45
CA ASP A 625 -19.41 19.90 -12.40
C ASP A 625 -19.79 20.98 -11.38
N HIS A 626 -21.07 21.31 -11.25
CA HIS A 626 -21.55 22.21 -10.20
C HIS A 626 -21.34 21.62 -8.81
N ILE A 627 -21.67 20.35 -8.59
CA ILE A 627 -21.43 19.66 -7.30
C ILE A 627 -19.94 19.67 -6.98
N TYR A 628 -19.10 19.21 -7.91
CA TYR A 628 -17.64 19.18 -7.78
C TYR A 628 -17.07 20.55 -7.35
N LYS A 629 -17.57 21.66 -7.94
CA LYS A 629 -17.04 23.01 -7.67
C LYS A 629 -17.56 23.67 -6.40
N THR A 630 -18.75 23.31 -5.94
CA THR A 630 -19.48 24.11 -4.93
C THR A 630 -19.80 23.37 -3.65
N TYR A 631 -19.65 22.04 -3.62
CA TYR A 631 -19.95 21.26 -2.42
C TYR A 631 -18.73 21.22 -1.49
N HIS A 632 -19.03 21.11 -0.21
CA HIS A 632 -18.06 20.91 0.86
C HIS A 632 -18.09 19.44 1.26
N LEU A 633 -16.91 18.83 1.42
CA LEU A 633 -16.76 17.58 2.13
C LEU A 633 -16.64 17.88 3.62
N VAL A 634 -17.48 17.24 4.44
CA VAL A 634 -17.51 17.47 5.89
C VAL A 634 -17.47 16.13 6.62
N SER A 635 -16.52 15.97 7.53
CA SER A 635 -16.43 14.82 8.44
C SER A 635 -16.74 15.27 9.86
N VAL A 636 -17.73 14.64 10.50
CA VAL A 636 -18.20 14.98 11.86
C VAL A 636 -18.06 13.76 12.78
N VAL A 637 -17.39 13.93 13.92
CA VAL A 637 -17.20 12.90 14.95
C VAL A 637 -17.83 13.34 16.25
N HIS A 638 -18.70 12.52 16.83
CA HIS A 638 -19.24 12.74 18.17
C HIS A 638 -18.44 11.95 19.21
N HIS A 639 -18.01 12.62 20.29
CA HIS A 639 -17.10 12.03 21.28
C HIS A 639 -17.81 11.26 22.39
N ASP A 640 -19.11 11.48 22.58
CA ASP A 640 -19.92 10.64 23.47
C ASP A 640 -20.32 9.33 22.78
N TYR A 641 -19.48 8.31 22.94
CA TYR A 641 -19.74 6.96 22.43
C TYR A 641 -20.62 6.11 23.36
N PHE A 642 -21.11 6.68 24.47
CA PHE A 642 -22.08 6.01 25.34
C PHE A 642 -23.52 6.23 24.86
N ASP A 643 -23.78 7.33 24.16
CA ASP A 643 -25.09 7.64 23.57
C ASP A 643 -25.06 7.42 22.06
N GLU A 644 -25.72 6.34 21.62
CA GLU A 644 -25.84 5.93 20.22
C GLU A 644 -26.55 6.98 19.35
N SER A 645 -27.37 7.84 19.94
CA SER A 645 -28.15 8.86 19.23
C SER A 645 -27.46 10.22 19.14
N ALA A 646 -26.37 10.43 19.89
CA ALA A 646 -25.83 11.76 20.13
C ALA A 646 -25.39 12.50 18.86
N LEU A 647 -24.70 11.81 17.95
CA LEU A 647 -24.31 12.38 16.65
C LEU A 647 -25.54 12.75 15.82
N TRP A 648 -26.54 11.87 15.76
CA TRP A 648 -27.67 12.00 14.87
C TRP A 648 -28.62 13.12 15.32
N ASN A 649 -28.73 13.35 16.63
CA ASN A 649 -29.50 14.46 17.21
C ASN A 649 -28.96 15.86 16.83
N VAL A 650 -27.74 15.95 16.31
CA VAL A 650 -27.15 17.22 15.84
C VAL A 650 -27.83 17.72 14.55
N PHE A 651 -28.31 16.81 13.71
CA PHE A 651 -28.68 17.09 12.32
C PHE A 651 -30.15 17.45 12.09
#